data_AF-A0A8J2MQX9-F1
#
_entry.id   AF-A0A8J2MQX9-F1
#
_cell.length_a   1.000
_cell.length_b   1.000
_cell.length_c   1.000
_cell.angle_alpha   90.00
_cell.angle_beta   90.00
_cell.angle_gamma   90.00
#
_symmetry.space_group_name_H-M   'P 1'
#
loop_
_entity.id
_entity.type
_entity.pdbx_description
1 polymer ?
#
loop_
_entity_poly.entity_id
_entity_poly.type
_entity_poly.pdbx_seq_one_letter_code
_entity_poly.pdbx_strand_id
1 'polypeptide(L)'
;MSPPSSASNRRHRHRLSSNYRSRANDHTNGFSVHSKEDDLDVKCGNFLPGGVEGLPNKDSTILSARYDAFPVFECFAMEINSLDAKKKLYSDLRIGDALCFRIRRVELAGIYAEPICTLYSFRRSLKWINDFQVLLERNLQNGHDYRPNDLIKVLVVGVDEETKIPVFAVEEDAGLLTEAELPTYFRNGEEIGTKTFDEYFKDYSPATNPNLATLFGVETDLAISFLHELKDTDFSSRHRASYIRRKQNEDLSMSIAKKGVDKIREGENAVAVQHFNKALTICEKNIEALVGRAAAYANMGQYNLAETDLDAALTMNASHTNARNYMIETLLQEAKRLEEAGKKDEAKAKYEKSLTIKDDERALNGLRNLERSPSVETIKMKSDSAKMRDRKTEHSRTADKQQRRRRRRDAEKLAEYERKPYLLEAVMIVERIEAGRCLCIHAQLQAVDTVLQFLLYQRGIIPTVVTQLLSTIESRNEIKFVETYGKIREALKELFCSCNRRALHEVVIIIGASCALPQEIYQIPIKVCDSSESDPSHCGENCAELFPSEQRRISSSLIVSSNLSTTRNITRNTRVCILVRGTSALKFPEELVQNDDGFELPEDEVLARRKIYSVRFVLKHLCVQDVVAVNKSDTAWFRLSPIIQAFS
;
A
#
# COMPACT_ATOMS: atom_id res chain seq x y z
N MET A 1 59.58 -51.72 27.05
CA MET A 1 59.94 -50.95 25.82
C MET A 1 59.40 -49.54 25.98
N SER A 2 60.09 -48.53 25.47
CA SER A 2 59.76 -47.10 25.66
C SER A 2 59.03 -46.52 24.40
N PRO A 3 58.75 -45.20 24.26
CA PRO A 3 57.39 -44.63 24.03
C PRO A 3 57.33 -43.89 22.65
N PRO A 4 56.72 -42.68 22.37
CA PRO A 4 55.78 -41.72 23.06
C PRO A 4 54.57 -41.26 22.16
N SER A 5 53.81 -40.17 22.35
CA SER A 5 53.06 -39.58 23.50
C SER A 5 52.03 -38.50 23.01
N SER A 6 51.33 -37.79 23.93
CA SER A 6 50.39 -36.64 23.73
C SER A 6 49.02 -36.95 23.08
N ALA A 7 47.81 -36.71 23.64
CA ALA A 7 47.26 -35.94 24.79
C ALA A 7 47.07 -34.42 24.59
N SER A 8 46.06 -33.72 25.16
CA SER A 8 44.64 -34.01 25.52
C SER A 8 43.98 -32.73 26.14
N ASN A 9 42.63 -32.62 26.13
CA ASN A 9 41.81 -31.81 27.08
C ASN A 9 41.93 -30.25 27.02
N ARG A 10 41.02 -29.39 27.54
CA ARG A 10 39.68 -29.50 28.20
C ARG A 10 38.90 -28.16 28.10
N ARG A 11 37.60 -28.15 28.42
CA ARG A 11 36.80 -26.92 28.73
C ARG A 11 36.78 -26.64 30.24
N HIS A 12 36.83 -25.36 30.69
CA HIS A 12 35.78 -24.70 31.51
C HIS A 12 36.07 -23.26 32.01
N ARG A 13 35.04 -22.41 31.92
CA ARG A 13 34.66 -21.18 32.69
C ARG A 13 35.63 -20.54 33.71
N HIS A 14 35.79 -19.21 33.66
CA HIS A 14 35.01 -18.23 34.48
C HIS A 14 35.32 -16.74 34.16
N ARG A 15 34.33 -15.85 34.41
CA ARG A 15 34.36 -14.42 34.86
C ARG A 15 35.45 -13.45 34.32
N LEU A 16 35.26 -12.13 34.15
CA LEU A 16 34.15 -11.17 34.00
C LEU A 16 34.84 -9.77 33.99
N SER A 17 34.29 -8.81 33.23
CA SER A 17 34.37 -7.35 33.43
C SER A 17 35.55 -6.48 32.91
N SER A 18 35.13 -5.34 32.34
CA SER A 18 35.68 -3.97 32.53
C SER A 18 36.74 -3.39 31.56
N ASN A 19 36.23 -2.77 30.50
CA ASN A 19 36.48 -1.37 30.08
C ASN A 19 37.78 -0.89 29.37
N TYR A 20 37.55 0.22 28.65
CA TYR A 20 38.47 1.29 28.18
C TYR A 20 39.21 1.20 26.82
N ARG A 21 38.58 1.88 25.84
CA ARG A 21 39.15 2.86 24.86
C ARG A 21 40.24 2.48 23.83
N SER A 22 39.99 2.99 22.61
CA SER A 22 40.87 3.85 21.77
C SER A 22 41.60 3.28 20.53
N ARG A 23 41.33 3.97 19.39
CA ARG A 23 42.17 4.19 18.18
C ARG A 23 42.42 3.04 17.18
N ALA A 24 41.86 3.23 15.97
CA ALA A 24 42.55 3.44 14.68
C ALA A 24 44.01 2.95 14.53
N ASN A 25 44.46 2.35 13.41
CA ASN A 25 44.17 2.70 12.00
C ASN A 25 44.36 1.51 10.99
N ASP A 26 43.81 1.70 9.78
CA ASP A 26 44.29 1.26 8.44
C ASP A 26 44.37 -0.22 7.93
N HIS A 27 43.72 -0.38 6.76
CA HIS A 27 44.04 -1.20 5.57
C HIS A 27 44.18 -2.74 5.64
N THR A 28 43.24 -3.47 5.01
CA THR A 28 43.40 -4.02 3.63
C THR A 28 42.14 -4.78 3.16
N ASN A 29 42.06 -5.07 1.85
CA ASN A 29 40.90 -5.69 1.17
C ASN A 29 40.65 -7.16 1.55
N GLY A 30 39.38 -7.56 1.57
CA GLY A 30 38.96 -8.97 1.55
C GLY A 30 37.47 -9.12 1.19
N PHE A 31 37.17 -9.74 0.06
CA PHE A 31 35.80 -10.07 -0.35
C PHE A 31 35.22 -11.16 0.55
N SER A 32 33.98 -10.98 1.02
CA SER A 32 33.13 -12.06 1.53
C SER A 32 31.66 -11.68 1.36
N VAL A 33 31.01 -12.24 0.34
CA VAL A 33 29.56 -12.16 0.15
C VAL A 33 28.90 -13.11 1.16
N HIS A 34 28.15 -12.60 2.13
CA HIS A 34 27.02 -13.31 2.75
C HIS A 34 26.03 -12.31 3.37
N SER A 35 24.75 -12.54 3.06
CA SER A 35 23.50 -12.05 3.67
C SER A 35 23.62 -11.01 4.81
N LYS A 36 23.18 -9.77 4.52
CA LYS A 36 22.94 -8.69 5.51
C LYS A 36 21.51 -8.14 5.44
N GLU A 37 20.53 -9.01 5.22
CA GLU A 37 19.12 -8.61 5.30
C GLU A 37 18.61 -8.67 6.75
N ASP A 38 19.05 -9.67 7.55
CA ASP A 38 18.59 -9.85 8.94
C ASP A 38 19.11 -8.80 9.95
N ASP A 39 20.21 -8.09 9.66
CA ASP A 39 20.87 -7.17 10.60
C ASP A 39 20.27 -5.74 10.60
N LEU A 40 19.20 -5.54 9.80
CA LEU A 40 18.34 -4.35 9.82
C LEU A 40 17.11 -4.55 10.72
N ASP A 41 16.44 -5.70 10.65
CA ASP A 41 15.27 -6.01 11.48
C ASP A 41 15.61 -6.03 12.98
N VAL A 42 16.78 -6.56 13.34
CA VAL A 42 17.28 -6.56 14.73
C VAL A 42 17.54 -5.14 15.26
N LYS A 43 17.78 -4.14 14.40
CA LYS A 43 18.00 -2.73 14.80
C LYS A 43 16.72 -1.90 14.85
N CYS A 44 15.63 -2.36 14.27
CA CYS A 44 14.31 -1.73 14.44
C CYS A 44 13.70 -1.98 15.83
N GLY A 45 14.14 -3.02 16.55
CA GLY A 45 13.59 -3.37 17.88
C GLY A 45 13.91 -2.42 19.05
N ASN A 46 14.90 -1.52 18.91
CA ASN A 46 15.48 -0.79 20.05
C ASN A 46 15.16 0.72 20.11
N PHE A 47 14.24 1.24 19.29
CA PHE A 47 13.92 2.69 19.23
C PHE A 47 12.57 3.09 19.83
N LEU A 48 11.86 2.18 20.50
CA LEU A 48 10.62 2.46 21.23
C LEU A 48 10.73 2.05 22.71
N PRO A 49 10.98 3.00 23.64
CA PRO A 49 10.81 2.75 25.05
C PRO A 49 9.32 2.75 25.40
N GLY A 50 8.73 1.55 25.44
CA GLY A 50 7.30 1.33 25.66
C GLY A 50 6.76 0.35 24.62
N GLY A 51 6.42 -0.86 25.05
CA GLY A 51 6.08 -1.97 24.16
C GLY A 51 4.83 -1.71 23.33
N VAL A 52 4.94 -1.95 22.02
CA VAL A 52 3.81 -2.26 21.15
C VAL A 52 4.09 -3.63 20.56
N GLU A 53 3.26 -4.61 20.92
CA GLU A 53 3.39 -5.98 20.46
C GLU A 53 3.14 -6.08 18.95
N GLY A 54 3.94 -6.92 18.28
CA GLY A 54 3.59 -7.54 17.00
C GLY A 54 3.39 -6.60 15.82
N LEU A 55 4.44 -6.45 14.99
CA LEU A 55 4.22 -6.25 13.57
C LEU A 55 3.43 -7.48 13.06
N PRO A 56 2.24 -7.35 12.47
CA PRO A 56 1.45 -8.52 12.12
C PRO A 56 2.05 -9.22 10.89
N ASN A 57 2.00 -10.56 10.89
CA ASN A 57 2.49 -11.40 9.80
C ASN A 57 1.85 -11.03 8.45
N LYS A 58 2.54 -11.33 7.35
CA LYS A 58 2.09 -11.05 5.97
C LYS A 58 0.76 -11.71 5.55
N ASP A 59 0.23 -12.62 6.37
CA ASP A 59 -1.10 -13.23 6.20
C ASP A 59 -2.21 -12.50 6.95
N SER A 60 -1.92 -11.43 7.70
CA SER A 60 -2.96 -10.61 8.31
C SER A 60 -3.69 -9.78 7.24
N THR A 61 -4.86 -10.25 6.83
CA THR A 61 -5.90 -9.39 6.26
C THR A 61 -6.02 -8.13 7.11
N ILE A 62 -5.77 -6.96 6.52
CA ILE A 62 -5.92 -5.64 7.16
C ILE A 62 -7.40 -5.35 7.56
N LEU A 63 -8.31 -6.27 7.22
CA LEU A 63 -9.72 -6.30 7.60
C LEU A 63 -10.13 -7.52 8.45
N SER A 64 -9.20 -8.27 9.07
CA SER A 64 -9.56 -8.99 10.30
C SER A 64 -9.70 -7.93 11.40
N ALA A 65 -10.90 -7.37 11.51
CA ALA A 65 -11.24 -6.50 12.64
C ALA A 65 -10.84 -7.25 13.92
N ARG A 66 -9.91 -6.68 14.71
CA ARG A 66 -9.69 -7.15 16.08
C ARG A 66 -11.05 -7.06 16.74
N TYR A 67 -11.67 -8.22 17.01
CA TYR A 67 -13.02 -8.28 17.54
C TYR A 67 -13.09 -7.35 18.74
N ASP A 68 -14.04 -6.42 18.66
CA ASP A 68 -14.29 -5.42 19.68
C ASP A 68 -14.20 -6.08 21.07
N ALA A 69 -13.14 -5.70 21.78
CA ALA A 69 -12.70 -6.34 23.01
C ALA A 69 -13.43 -5.78 24.24
N PHE A 70 -14.51 -5.02 24.02
CA PHE A 70 -15.39 -4.60 25.10
C PHE A 70 -16.05 -5.85 25.72
N PRO A 71 -15.98 -6.02 27.05
CA PRO A 71 -16.62 -7.13 27.73
C PRO A 71 -18.14 -7.17 27.53
N VAL A 72 -18.72 -8.36 27.63
CA VAL A 72 -20.19 -8.51 27.59
C VAL A 72 -20.85 -7.79 28.76
N PHE A 73 -22.06 -7.25 28.53
CA PHE A 73 -22.80 -6.50 29.54
C PHE A 73 -23.05 -7.31 30.84
N GLU A 74 -23.14 -8.65 30.72
CA GLU A 74 -23.24 -9.57 31.86
C GLU A 74 -22.12 -9.40 32.90
N CYS A 75 -20.91 -8.98 32.49
CA CYS A 75 -19.81 -8.74 33.41
C CYS A 75 -20.04 -7.52 34.34
N PHE A 76 -20.98 -6.64 33.99
CA PHE A 76 -21.34 -5.45 34.77
C PHE A 76 -22.71 -5.57 35.46
N ALA A 77 -23.55 -6.53 35.05
CA ALA A 77 -24.94 -6.63 35.45
C ALA A 77 -25.14 -7.56 36.67
N MET A 78 -25.14 -6.98 37.87
CA MET A 78 -25.24 -7.72 39.13
C MET A 78 -26.63 -8.34 39.43
N GLU A 79 -27.67 -8.00 38.67
CA GLU A 79 -29.07 -8.33 38.99
C GLU A 79 -29.69 -9.44 38.10
N ILE A 80 -28.91 -10.09 37.24
CA ILE A 80 -29.45 -11.11 36.33
C ILE A 80 -29.64 -12.45 37.06
N ASN A 81 -30.88 -12.97 37.04
CA ASN A 81 -31.22 -14.29 37.58
C ASN A 81 -30.64 -15.43 36.72
N SER A 82 -30.00 -16.43 37.34
CA SER A 82 -29.38 -17.56 36.64
C SER A 82 -30.37 -18.37 35.80
N LEU A 83 -31.59 -18.57 36.31
CA LEU A 83 -32.64 -19.33 35.63
C LEU A 83 -33.07 -18.67 34.31
N ASP A 84 -33.21 -17.35 34.31
CA ASP A 84 -33.69 -16.61 33.14
C ASP A 84 -32.58 -16.39 32.11
N ALA A 85 -31.32 -16.25 32.56
CA ALA A 85 -30.15 -16.31 31.69
C ALA A 85 -30.00 -17.67 31.00
N LYS A 86 -30.18 -18.79 31.72
CA LYS A 86 -30.19 -20.14 31.13
C LYS A 86 -31.29 -20.32 30.09
N LYS A 87 -32.53 -19.93 30.38
CA LYS A 87 -33.63 -19.94 29.40
C LYS A 87 -33.29 -19.13 28.15
N LYS A 88 -32.74 -17.92 28.34
CA LYS A 88 -32.36 -17.05 27.22
C LYS A 88 -31.24 -17.67 26.38
N LEU A 89 -30.22 -18.24 27.02
CA LEU A 89 -29.16 -18.97 26.32
C LEU A 89 -29.71 -20.12 25.48
N TYR A 90 -30.57 -20.98 26.05
CA TYR A 90 -31.17 -22.09 25.30
C TYR A 90 -32.03 -21.64 24.11
N SER A 91 -32.65 -20.45 24.19
CA SER A 91 -33.36 -19.85 23.04
C SER A 91 -32.45 -19.19 21.99
N ASP A 92 -31.23 -18.82 22.37
CA ASP A 92 -30.25 -18.16 21.49
C ASP A 92 -29.37 -19.19 20.74
N LEU A 93 -29.09 -20.34 21.37
CA LEU A 93 -28.24 -21.42 20.83
C LEU A 93 -28.86 -22.13 19.63
N ARG A 94 -28.01 -22.46 18.65
CA ARG A 94 -28.33 -23.21 17.44
C ARG A 94 -27.41 -24.42 17.27
N ILE A 95 -27.87 -25.39 16.49
CA ILE A 95 -27.05 -26.56 16.11
C ILE A 95 -25.81 -26.07 15.34
N GLY A 96 -24.63 -26.54 15.73
CA GLY A 96 -23.33 -26.10 15.25
C GLY A 96 -22.68 -24.97 16.06
N ASP A 97 -23.35 -24.41 17.06
CA ASP A 97 -22.75 -23.38 17.92
C ASP A 97 -21.66 -23.97 18.83
N ALA A 98 -20.54 -23.25 18.93
CA ALA A 98 -19.37 -23.67 19.71
C ALA A 98 -19.22 -22.88 21.01
N LEU A 99 -19.03 -23.60 22.11
CA LEU A 99 -18.83 -23.08 23.47
C LEU A 99 -17.52 -23.62 24.04
N CYS A 100 -16.94 -22.86 24.98
CA CYS A 100 -15.84 -23.32 25.81
C CYS A 100 -16.38 -23.78 27.17
N PHE A 101 -16.00 -24.98 27.58
CA PHE A 101 -16.34 -25.58 28.87
C PHE A 101 -15.08 -25.85 29.69
N ARG A 102 -15.17 -25.71 31.02
CA ARG A 102 -14.14 -26.13 31.97
C ARG A 102 -14.53 -27.45 32.60
N ILE A 103 -13.63 -28.43 32.56
CA ILE A 103 -13.86 -29.72 33.22
C ILE A 103 -13.81 -29.53 34.74
N ARG A 104 -14.88 -29.91 35.43
CA ARG A 104 -14.92 -29.93 36.91
C ARG A 104 -14.54 -31.29 37.46
N ARG A 105 -15.09 -32.37 36.89
CA ARG A 105 -14.85 -33.76 37.33
C ARG A 105 -14.89 -34.70 36.12
N VAL A 106 -14.09 -35.74 36.16
CA VAL A 106 -14.08 -36.82 35.15
C VAL A 106 -14.46 -38.11 35.86
N GLU A 107 -15.52 -38.77 35.38
CA GLU A 107 -16.00 -40.04 35.92
C GLU A 107 -15.98 -41.12 34.84
N LEU A 108 -16.35 -42.36 35.20
CA LEU A 108 -16.34 -43.49 34.27
C LEU A 108 -17.42 -43.39 33.19
N ALA A 109 -18.57 -42.76 33.51
CA ALA A 109 -19.72 -42.64 32.61
C ALA A 109 -19.73 -41.35 31.78
N GLY A 110 -18.92 -40.34 32.13
CA GLY A 110 -18.94 -39.04 31.47
C GLY A 110 -18.09 -37.97 32.17
N ILE A 111 -18.11 -36.77 31.62
CA ILE A 111 -17.35 -35.61 32.07
C ILE A 111 -18.33 -34.56 32.59
N TYR A 112 -18.20 -34.16 33.85
CA TYR A 112 -18.93 -33.02 34.40
C TYR A 112 -18.16 -31.75 34.08
N ALA A 113 -18.75 -30.89 33.25
CA ALA A 113 -18.14 -29.64 32.81
C ALA A 113 -19.10 -28.45 33.00
N GLU A 114 -18.53 -27.28 33.25
CA GLU A 114 -19.26 -26.01 33.32
C GLU A 114 -19.00 -25.19 32.04
N PRO A 115 -20.02 -24.55 31.43
CA PRO A 115 -19.81 -23.64 30.32
C PRO A 115 -19.23 -22.31 30.82
N ILE A 116 -18.22 -21.79 30.12
CA ILE A 116 -17.50 -20.56 30.50
C ILE A 116 -17.92 -19.39 29.63
N CYS A 117 -17.93 -19.60 28.31
CA CYS A 117 -18.25 -18.59 27.30
C CYS A 117 -18.59 -19.25 25.95
N THR A 118 -19.27 -18.49 25.10
CA THR A 118 -19.47 -18.83 23.69
C THR A 118 -18.25 -18.43 22.86
N LEU A 119 -17.86 -19.22 21.85
CA LEU A 119 -16.64 -18.95 21.09
C LEU A 119 -16.88 -18.01 19.89
N TYR A 120 -17.76 -18.40 18.97
CA TYR A 120 -17.88 -17.71 17.66
C TYR A 120 -19.30 -17.25 17.30
N SER A 121 -20.35 -17.88 17.82
CA SER A 121 -21.73 -17.68 17.38
C SER A 121 -22.33 -16.35 17.83
N PHE A 122 -22.12 -16.00 19.10
CA PHE A 122 -22.51 -14.73 19.73
C PHE A 122 -21.64 -14.53 20.97
N ARG A 123 -21.68 -13.36 21.62
CA ARG A 123 -20.86 -13.07 22.82
C ARG A 123 -21.69 -13.26 24.09
N ARG A 124 -21.29 -14.17 24.96
CA ARG A 124 -21.81 -14.37 26.33
C ARG A 124 -20.70 -14.78 27.28
N SER A 125 -20.75 -14.28 28.50
CA SER A 125 -20.02 -14.85 29.64
C SER A 125 -20.99 -15.71 30.45
N LEU A 126 -20.60 -16.96 30.70
CA LEU A 126 -21.39 -17.96 31.43
C LEU A 126 -20.75 -18.33 32.77
N LYS A 127 -19.49 -17.93 33.02
CA LYS A 127 -18.75 -18.21 34.27
C LYS A 127 -19.48 -17.74 35.54
N TRP A 128 -20.28 -16.68 35.48
CA TRP A 128 -21.03 -16.17 36.63
C TRP A 128 -22.21 -17.09 37.03
N ILE A 129 -22.64 -17.99 36.14
CA ILE A 129 -23.74 -18.95 36.35
C ILE A 129 -23.21 -20.20 37.07
N ASN A 130 -22.88 -20.06 38.36
CA ASN A 130 -22.25 -21.10 39.18
C ASN A 130 -23.05 -22.42 39.28
N ASP A 131 -24.36 -22.37 39.04
CA ASP A 131 -25.29 -23.51 39.08
C ASP A 131 -25.45 -24.19 37.71
N PHE A 132 -24.59 -23.90 36.73
CA PHE A 132 -24.64 -24.48 35.38
C PHE A 132 -23.56 -25.56 35.20
N GLN A 133 -23.98 -26.82 35.28
CA GLN A 133 -23.13 -27.98 35.01
C GLN A 133 -23.84 -28.88 34.00
N VAL A 134 -23.08 -29.44 33.05
CA VAL A 134 -23.55 -30.36 32.02
C VAL A 134 -22.73 -31.64 32.13
N LEU A 135 -23.41 -32.78 31.99
CA LEU A 135 -22.77 -34.08 31.82
C LEU A 135 -22.54 -34.30 30.33
N LEU A 136 -21.29 -34.46 29.93
CA LEU A 136 -20.88 -34.74 28.56
C LEU A 136 -20.49 -36.22 28.45
N GLU A 137 -20.94 -36.90 27.39
CA GLU A 137 -20.55 -38.28 27.13
C GLU A 137 -19.05 -38.38 26.82
N ARG A 138 -18.41 -39.46 27.28
CA ARG A 138 -16.98 -39.70 27.08
C ARG A 138 -16.75 -40.79 26.04
N ASN A 139 -16.23 -40.42 24.87
CA ASN A 139 -15.76 -41.39 23.90
C ASN A 139 -14.43 -42.03 24.36
N LEU A 140 -14.48 -43.30 24.75
CA LEU A 140 -13.32 -44.04 25.27
C LEU A 140 -12.31 -44.44 24.20
N GLN A 141 -12.61 -44.26 22.90
CA GLN A 141 -11.77 -44.75 21.81
C GLN A 141 -10.60 -43.82 21.44
N ASN A 142 -10.77 -42.50 21.60
CA ASN A 142 -9.83 -41.49 21.08
C ASN A 142 -8.77 -40.97 22.09
N GLY A 143 -8.63 -41.62 23.25
CA GLY A 143 -7.39 -41.55 24.05
C GLY A 143 -7.02 -40.20 24.71
N HIS A 144 -7.91 -39.21 24.73
CA HIS A 144 -7.65 -37.93 25.43
C HIS A 144 -7.79 -38.08 26.95
N ASP A 145 -6.67 -37.90 27.66
CA ASP A 145 -6.58 -37.87 29.14
C ASP A 145 -7.02 -36.51 29.69
N TYR A 146 -8.34 -36.27 29.69
CA TYR A 146 -8.94 -35.09 30.31
C TYR A 146 -8.67 -35.00 31.81
N ARG A 147 -8.30 -33.80 32.29
CA ARG A 147 -8.02 -33.50 33.69
C ARG A 147 -8.98 -32.43 34.24
N PRO A 148 -9.18 -32.37 35.57
CA PRO A 148 -9.89 -31.26 36.19
C PRO A 148 -9.21 -29.91 35.88
N ASN A 149 -10.05 -28.92 35.56
CA ASN A 149 -9.73 -27.58 35.06
C ASN A 149 -9.25 -27.46 33.61
N ASP A 150 -9.14 -28.55 32.84
CA ASP A 150 -8.89 -28.45 31.41
C ASP A 150 -10.04 -27.71 30.70
N LEU A 151 -9.70 -26.96 29.65
CA LEU A 151 -10.65 -26.24 28.81
C LEU A 151 -10.90 -27.06 27.53
N ILE A 152 -12.18 -27.28 27.21
CA ILE A 152 -12.60 -28.08 26.05
C ILE A 152 -13.59 -27.32 25.19
N LYS A 153 -13.52 -27.56 23.87
CA LYS A 153 -14.50 -27.07 22.91
C LYS A 153 -15.68 -28.03 22.84
N VAL A 154 -16.88 -27.48 22.92
CA VAL A 154 -18.14 -28.24 22.96
C VAL A 154 -19.10 -27.64 21.95
N LEU A 155 -19.69 -28.51 21.13
CA LEU A 155 -20.67 -28.14 20.09
C LEU A 155 -22.09 -28.49 20.53
N VAL A 156 -23.05 -27.66 20.12
CA VAL A 156 -24.47 -28.00 20.16
C VAL A 156 -24.78 -28.91 18.97
N VAL A 157 -25.08 -30.19 19.21
CA VAL A 157 -25.32 -31.19 18.16
C VAL A 157 -26.81 -31.36 17.85
N GLY A 158 -27.67 -31.07 18.82
CA GLY A 158 -29.12 -31.17 18.67
C GLY A 158 -29.87 -30.40 19.76
N VAL A 159 -31.18 -30.54 19.78
CA VAL A 159 -32.06 -30.07 20.87
C VAL A 159 -32.96 -31.24 21.23
N ASP A 160 -33.07 -31.56 22.51
CA ASP A 160 -34.00 -32.57 22.99
C ASP A 160 -35.45 -32.08 22.80
N GLU A 161 -36.28 -32.87 22.11
CA GLU A 161 -37.65 -32.48 21.77
C GLU A 161 -38.58 -32.38 22.99
N GLU A 162 -38.31 -33.16 24.05
CA GLU A 162 -39.13 -33.16 25.27
C GLU A 162 -38.80 -31.99 26.19
N THR A 163 -37.52 -31.79 26.54
CA THR A 163 -37.10 -30.75 27.48
C THR A 163 -36.77 -29.40 26.83
N LYS A 164 -36.58 -29.38 25.50
CA LYS A 164 -36.06 -28.23 24.72
C LYS A 164 -34.68 -27.75 25.17
N ILE A 165 -33.89 -28.62 25.79
CA ILE A 165 -32.51 -28.34 26.20
C ILE A 165 -31.57 -28.71 25.03
N PRO A 166 -30.59 -27.85 24.69
CA PRO A 166 -29.58 -28.20 23.69
C PRO A 166 -28.72 -29.38 24.15
N VAL A 167 -28.48 -30.31 23.24
CA VAL A 167 -27.62 -31.48 23.44
C VAL A 167 -26.19 -31.09 23.10
N PHE A 168 -25.28 -31.26 24.05
CA PHE A 168 -23.88 -30.85 23.97
C PHE A 168 -22.96 -32.06 23.75
N ALA A 169 -22.02 -31.96 22.80
CA ALA A 169 -20.98 -32.96 22.58
C ALA A 169 -19.59 -32.31 22.50
N VAL A 170 -18.56 -33.04 22.92
CA VAL A 170 -17.17 -32.58 22.83
C VAL A 170 -16.70 -32.60 21.38
N GLU A 171 -16.04 -31.53 20.92
CA GLU A 171 -15.43 -31.48 19.59
C GLU A 171 -14.06 -32.15 19.62
N GLU A 172 -14.00 -33.42 19.25
CA GLU A 172 -12.79 -34.25 19.40
C GLU A 172 -11.60 -33.73 18.55
N ASP A 173 -11.88 -33.18 17.36
CA ASP A 173 -10.86 -32.63 16.44
C ASP A 173 -10.18 -31.33 16.94
N ALA A 174 -10.75 -30.67 17.94
CA ALA A 174 -10.31 -29.33 18.36
C ALA A 174 -9.20 -29.32 19.43
N GLY A 175 -8.95 -30.45 20.09
CA GLY A 175 -7.98 -30.55 21.19
C GLY A 175 -8.38 -29.80 22.48
N LEU A 176 -7.42 -29.61 23.37
CA LEU A 176 -7.59 -28.79 24.59
C LEU A 176 -7.36 -27.31 24.26
N LEU A 177 -8.27 -26.44 24.72
CA LEU A 177 -8.16 -25.00 24.53
C LEU A 177 -7.16 -24.40 25.53
N THR A 178 -6.43 -23.37 25.11
CA THR A 178 -5.61 -22.54 26.00
C THR A 178 -6.31 -21.25 26.40
N GLU A 179 -5.94 -20.65 27.55
CA GLU A 179 -6.52 -19.36 27.96
C GLU A 179 -6.27 -18.23 26.93
N ALA A 180 -5.20 -18.34 26.13
CA ALA A 180 -4.89 -17.41 25.05
C ALA A 180 -5.82 -17.51 23.83
N GLU A 181 -6.45 -18.67 23.62
CA GLU A 181 -7.44 -18.91 22.56
C GLU A 181 -8.85 -18.44 22.95
N LEU A 182 -9.09 -18.14 24.24
CA LEU A 182 -10.37 -17.61 24.69
C LEU A 182 -10.67 -16.24 24.05
N PRO A 183 -11.95 -15.95 23.71
CA PRO A 183 -12.34 -14.69 23.11
C PRO A 183 -11.86 -13.47 23.91
N THR A 184 -11.43 -12.42 23.20
CA THR A 184 -10.91 -11.18 23.80
C THR A 184 -11.91 -10.51 24.73
N TYR A 185 -13.20 -10.51 24.37
CA TYR A 185 -14.28 -9.98 25.22
C TYR A 185 -14.39 -10.73 26.56
N PHE A 186 -14.09 -12.03 26.59
CA PHE A 186 -14.18 -12.84 27.79
C PHE A 186 -12.99 -12.58 28.72
N ARG A 187 -11.76 -12.61 28.18
CA ARG A 187 -10.54 -12.28 28.93
C ARG A 187 -10.60 -10.88 29.54
N ASN A 188 -10.97 -9.88 28.75
CA ASN A 188 -11.13 -8.52 29.25
C ASN A 188 -12.24 -8.43 30.32
N GLY A 189 -13.28 -9.27 30.22
CA GLY A 189 -14.35 -9.38 31.21
C GLY A 189 -13.88 -9.90 32.57
N GLU A 190 -12.93 -10.83 32.57
CA GLU A 190 -12.28 -11.35 33.78
C GLU A 190 -11.36 -10.31 34.43
N GLU A 191 -10.79 -9.39 33.63
CA GLU A 191 -9.88 -8.33 34.07
C GLU A 191 -10.58 -7.06 34.61
N ILE A 192 -11.90 -6.90 34.43
CA ILE A 192 -12.66 -5.72 34.91
C ILE A 192 -12.52 -5.51 36.42
N GLY A 193 -12.51 -6.61 37.19
CA GLY A 193 -12.61 -6.57 38.64
C GLY A 193 -13.96 -6.01 39.09
N THR A 194 -13.94 -4.88 39.82
CA THR A 194 -15.15 -4.24 40.38
C THR A 194 -15.52 -2.92 39.69
N LYS A 195 -14.98 -2.62 38.50
CA LYS A 195 -15.34 -1.40 37.77
C LYS A 195 -16.78 -1.46 37.28
N THR A 196 -17.48 -0.33 37.35
CA THR A 196 -18.79 -0.16 36.72
C THR A 196 -18.66 -0.02 35.19
N PHE A 197 -19.78 -0.18 34.48
CA PHE A 197 -19.84 -0.01 33.02
C PHE A 197 -19.32 1.36 32.58
N ASP A 198 -19.77 2.44 33.22
CA ASP A 198 -19.41 3.81 32.86
C ASP A 198 -17.93 4.14 33.12
N GLU A 199 -17.35 3.58 34.18
CA GLU A 199 -15.91 3.70 34.46
C GLU A 199 -15.06 2.97 33.41
N TYR A 200 -15.43 1.73 33.08
CA TYR A 200 -14.73 0.96 32.05
C TYR A 200 -14.90 1.59 30.66
N PHE A 201 -16.08 2.13 30.34
CA PHE A 201 -16.36 2.79 29.07
C PHE A 201 -15.51 4.05 28.85
N LYS A 202 -15.28 4.86 29.89
CA LYS A 202 -14.40 6.04 29.84
C LYS A 202 -12.94 5.68 29.54
N ASP A 203 -12.44 4.58 30.10
CA ASP A 203 -11.10 4.07 29.81
C ASP A 203 -10.99 3.41 28.42
N TYR A 204 -12.12 2.99 27.82
CA TYR A 204 -12.14 2.20 26.60
C TYR A 204 -11.85 3.02 25.33
N SER A 205 -10.56 3.10 25.00
CA SER A 205 -10.03 3.93 23.89
C SER A 205 -10.72 3.77 22.52
N PRO A 206 -11.26 2.59 22.12
CA PRO A 206 -12.02 2.47 20.88
C PRO A 206 -13.36 3.19 20.89
N ALA A 207 -14.08 3.25 22.02
CA ALA A 207 -15.36 3.98 22.12
C ALA A 207 -15.15 5.48 22.36
N THR A 208 -14.15 5.86 23.16
CA THR A 208 -13.77 7.26 23.37
C THR A 208 -12.93 7.86 22.24
N ASN A 209 -12.83 7.17 21.09
CA ASN A 209 -12.05 7.61 19.93
C ASN A 209 -12.73 8.78 19.19
N PRO A 210 -12.23 10.03 19.29
CA PRO A 210 -12.87 11.19 18.68
C PRO A 210 -12.79 11.17 17.14
N ASN A 211 -11.94 10.31 16.56
CA ASN A 211 -11.86 10.15 15.11
C ASN A 211 -13.07 9.37 14.56
N LEU A 212 -13.81 8.60 15.39
CA LEU A 212 -15.08 7.98 14.99
C LEU A 212 -16.16 9.05 14.75
N ALA A 213 -16.27 10.03 15.64
CA ALA A 213 -17.19 11.15 15.46
C ALA A 213 -16.90 11.88 14.13
N THR A 214 -15.63 12.23 13.88
CA THR A 214 -15.22 12.82 12.59
C THR A 214 -15.50 11.91 11.39
N LEU A 215 -15.29 10.59 11.50
CA LEU A 215 -15.54 9.62 10.42
C LEU A 215 -17.03 9.51 10.06
N PHE A 216 -17.92 9.60 11.06
CA PHE A 216 -19.37 9.56 10.89
C PHE A 216 -19.99 10.96 10.66
N GLY A 217 -19.18 12.00 10.49
CA GLY A 217 -19.67 13.37 10.25
C GLY A 217 -20.35 14.01 11.47
N VAL A 218 -20.09 13.50 12.68
CA VAL A 218 -20.64 14.02 13.92
C VAL A 218 -19.73 15.11 14.47
N GLU A 219 -20.23 16.34 14.46
CA GLU A 219 -19.50 17.51 14.97
C GLU A 219 -19.58 17.56 16.50
N THR A 220 -18.48 17.21 17.16
CA THR A 220 -18.33 17.25 18.64
C THR A 220 -18.29 18.66 19.20
N ASP A 221 -17.88 19.63 18.38
CA ASP A 221 -17.48 20.96 18.84
C ASP A 221 -18.64 21.97 18.78
N LEU A 222 -19.81 21.56 18.26
CA LEU A 222 -21.02 22.39 18.27
C LEU A 222 -21.67 22.40 19.66
N ALA A 223 -22.05 23.59 20.11
CA ALA A 223 -22.81 23.78 21.36
C ALA A 223 -24.18 23.06 21.40
N ILE A 224 -24.68 22.61 20.23
CA ILE A 224 -25.95 21.89 20.03
C ILE A 224 -25.74 20.36 19.98
N SER A 225 -24.50 19.87 20.07
CA SER A 225 -24.22 18.44 20.09
C SER A 225 -24.70 17.81 21.40
N PHE A 226 -25.51 16.76 21.33
CA PHE A 226 -25.93 16.00 22.52
C PHE A 226 -24.77 15.18 23.15
N LEU A 227 -23.58 15.20 22.54
CA LEU A 227 -22.36 14.56 23.04
C LEU A 227 -21.66 15.40 24.12
N HIS A 228 -22.40 15.74 25.18
CA HIS A 228 -21.95 16.52 26.33
C HIS A 228 -20.61 16.03 26.92
N GLU A 229 -20.37 14.72 26.95
CA GLU A 229 -19.17 14.11 27.55
C GLU A 229 -17.89 14.28 26.72
N LEU A 230 -18.01 14.65 25.44
CA LEU A 230 -16.85 14.95 24.58
C LEU A 230 -16.50 16.44 24.55
N LYS A 231 -17.40 17.28 25.06
CA LYS A 231 -17.18 18.71 25.21
C LYS A 231 -16.02 18.94 26.18
N ASP A 232 -15.09 19.81 25.80
CA ASP A 232 -13.88 20.16 26.55
C ASP A 232 -12.82 19.03 26.70
N THR A 233 -12.89 17.94 25.93
CA THR A 233 -11.82 16.94 25.89
C THR A 233 -10.58 17.44 25.12
N ASP A 234 -9.36 17.16 25.60
CA ASP A 234 -8.11 17.64 24.94
C ASP A 234 -7.83 16.88 23.64
N PHE A 235 -8.25 17.51 22.54
CA PHE A 235 -8.09 17.02 21.18
C PHE A 235 -6.68 17.12 20.59
N SER A 236 -5.69 17.59 21.35
CA SER A 236 -4.27 17.74 20.94
C SER A 236 -3.43 16.46 21.11
N SER A 237 -4.04 15.37 21.59
CA SER A 237 -3.32 14.16 22.01
C SER A 237 -2.51 13.46 20.91
N ARG A 238 -1.40 12.81 21.32
CA ARG A 238 -0.49 12.04 20.44
C ARG A 238 -1.15 10.85 19.73
N HIS A 239 -2.38 10.51 20.11
CA HIS A 239 -3.13 9.37 19.59
C HIS A 239 -4.15 9.77 18.50
N ARG A 240 -4.28 11.06 18.17
CA ARG A 240 -5.22 11.53 17.13
C ARG A 240 -4.68 11.30 15.72
N ALA A 241 -5.57 10.97 14.76
CA ALA A 241 -5.20 10.67 13.39
C ALA A 241 -4.46 11.83 12.68
N SER A 242 -4.76 13.09 13.02
CA SER A 242 -4.06 14.27 12.47
C SER A 242 -2.62 14.39 12.96
N TYR A 243 -2.36 14.12 14.25
CA TYR A 243 -1.01 14.08 14.81
C TYR A 243 -0.22 12.88 14.25
N ILE A 244 -0.83 11.69 14.24
CA ILE A 244 -0.23 10.47 13.70
C ILE A 244 0.13 10.65 12.22
N ARG A 245 -0.79 11.19 11.40
CA ARG A 245 -0.53 11.48 9.98
C ARG A 245 0.58 12.51 9.78
N ARG A 246 0.64 13.57 10.61
CA ARG A 246 1.73 14.54 10.56
C ARG A 246 3.07 13.87 10.83
N LYS A 247 3.17 13.08 11.90
CA LYS A 247 4.39 12.36 12.25
C LYS A 247 4.78 11.33 11.19
N GLN A 248 3.82 10.57 10.66
CA GLN A 248 4.04 9.65 9.54
C GLN A 248 4.56 10.36 8.28
N ASN A 249 4.03 11.55 7.97
CA ASN A 249 4.53 12.36 6.85
C ASN A 249 5.94 12.90 7.10
N GLU A 250 6.26 13.33 8.33
CA GLU A 250 7.61 13.74 8.75
C GLU A 250 8.60 12.57 8.60
N ASP A 251 8.28 11.39 9.17
CA ASP A 251 9.10 10.17 9.10
C ASP A 251 9.28 9.67 7.66
N LEU A 252 8.21 9.68 6.84
CA LEU A 252 8.24 9.30 5.43
C LEU A 252 9.07 10.28 4.59
N SER A 253 8.91 11.59 4.83
CA SER A 253 9.70 12.64 4.18
C SER A 253 11.18 12.47 4.50
N MET A 254 11.54 12.22 5.77
CA MET A 254 12.91 11.93 6.20
C MET A 254 13.49 10.66 5.56
N SER A 255 12.71 9.59 5.45
CA SER A 255 13.11 8.35 4.76
C SER A 255 13.41 8.58 3.28
N ILE A 256 12.60 9.39 2.60
CA ILE A 256 12.80 9.75 1.18
C ILE A 256 13.99 10.70 1.02
N ALA A 257 14.18 11.66 1.92
CA ALA A 257 15.34 12.56 1.94
C ALA A 257 16.65 11.77 2.09
N LYS A 258 16.69 10.75 2.95
CA LYS A 258 17.84 9.85 3.11
C LYS A 258 18.23 9.17 1.77
N LYS A 259 17.26 8.67 1.01
CA LYS A 259 17.50 8.12 -0.35
C LYS A 259 18.08 9.16 -1.31
N GLY A 260 17.66 10.43 -1.18
CA GLY A 260 18.27 11.54 -1.91
C GLY A 260 19.74 11.75 -1.54
N VAL A 261 20.09 11.69 -0.25
CA VAL A 261 21.48 11.80 0.21
C VAL A 261 22.33 10.62 -0.29
N ASP A 262 21.79 9.40 -0.27
CA ASP A 262 22.48 8.22 -0.80
C ASP A 262 22.78 8.41 -2.31
N LYS A 263 21.83 8.96 -3.08
CA LYS A 263 22.02 9.33 -4.50
C LYS A 263 23.05 10.43 -4.74
N ILE A 264 23.23 11.40 -3.82
CA ILE A 264 24.35 12.36 -3.87
C ILE A 264 25.69 11.62 -3.75
N ARG A 265 25.81 10.63 -2.84
CA ARG A 265 27.07 9.88 -2.64
C ARG A 265 27.45 9.03 -3.86
N GLU A 266 26.46 8.57 -4.62
CA GLU A 266 26.64 7.88 -5.90
C GLU A 266 26.99 8.84 -7.06
N GLY A 267 26.93 10.16 -6.84
CA GLY A 267 27.15 11.20 -7.85
C GLY A 267 25.91 11.53 -8.71
N GLU A 268 24.78 10.86 -8.48
CA GLU A 268 23.52 11.02 -9.21
C GLU A 268 22.71 12.24 -8.72
N ASN A 269 23.34 13.42 -8.70
CA ASN A 269 22.73 14.64 -8.13
C ASN A 269 21.34 14.97 -8.72
N ALA A 270 21.12 14.71 -10.02
CA ALA A 270 19.83 14.95 -10.67
C ALA A 270 18.70 14.03 -10.15
N VAL A 271 19.03 12.78 -9.82
CA VAL A 271 18.09 11.82 -9.21
C VAL A 271 17.85 12.19 -7.75
N ALA A 272 18.90 12.64 -7.04
CA ALA A 272 18.79 13.14 -5.67
C ALA A 272 17.78 14.30 -5.54
N VAL A 273 17.82 15.29 -6.45
CA VAL A 273 16.84 16.39 -6.47
C VAL A 273 15.39 15.88 -6.60
N GLN A 274 15.14 14.82 -7.38
CA GLN A 274 13.80 14.22 -7.48
C GLN A 274 13.34 13.59 -6.15
N HIS A 275 14.24 12.96 -5.41
CA HIS A 275 13.93 12.44 -4.08
C HIS A 275 13.63 13.57 -3.09
N PHE A 276 14.44 14.62 -3.05
CA PHE A 276 14.17 15.77 -2.16
C PHE A 276 12.89 16.52 -2.53
N ASN A 277 12.57 16.67 -3.82
CA ASN A 277 11.28 17.23 -4.25
C ASN A 277 10.11 16.39 -3.71
N LYS A 278 10.15 15.06 -3.82
CA LYS A 278 9.12 14.17 -3.26
C LYS A 278 9.03 14.27 -1.74
N ALA A 279 10.16 14.36 -1.04
CA ALA A 279 10.19 14.56 0.41
C ALA A 279 9.50 15.88 0.82
N LEU A 280 9.75 16.96 0.08
CA LEU A 280 9.18 18.29 0.33
C LEU A 280 7.70 18.39 -0.05
N THR A 281 7.23 17.64 -1.05
CA THR A 281 5.78 17.51 -1.32
C THR A 281 5.01 16.83 -0.18
N ILE A 282 5.68 15.97 0.61
CA ILE A 282 5.07 15.27 1.74
C ILE A 282 5.18 16.08 3.04
N CYS A 283 6.31 16.77 3.24
CA CYS A 283 6.55 17.68 4.35
C CYS A 283 7.39 18.87 3.88
N GLU A 284 6.71 20.00 3.59
CA GLU A 284 7.34 21.23 3.09
C GLU A 284 8.39 21.80 4.05
N LYS A 285 8.24 21.52 5.36
CA LYS A 285 9.11 22.00 6.43
C LYS A 285 10.29 21.06 6.75
N ASN A 286 10.57 20.08 5.90
CA ASN A 286 11.72 19.19 6.09
C ASN A 286 13.04 19.91 5.76
N ILE A 287 13.70 20.40 6.82
CA ILE A 287 14.98 21.12 6.76
C ILE A 287 16.08 20.26 6.09
N GLU A 288 16.17 18.96 6.40
CA GLU A 288 17.21 18.09 5.82
C GLU A 288 16.96 17.81 4.34
N ALA A 289 15.69 17.79 3.90
CA ALA A 289 15.35 17.70 2.48
C ALA A 289 15.72 18.99 1.70
N LEU A 290 15.52 20.18 2.29
CA LEU A 290 15.99 21.44 1.69
C LEU A 290 17.52 21.49 1.62
N VAL A 291 18.22 21.18 2.71
CA VAL A 291 19.70 21.18 2.75
C VAL A 291 20.28 20.15 1.78
N GLY A 292 19.68 18.95 1.70
CA GLY A 292 20.07 17.93 0.73
C GLY A 292 19.83 18.36 -0.73
N ARG A 293 18.70 19.01 -1.02
CA ARG A 293 18.40 19.54 -2.36
C ARG A 293 19.38 20.65 -2.75
N ALA A 294 19.69 21.56 -1.83
CA ALA A 294 20.67 22.60 -2.03
C ALA A 294 22.08 22.04 -2.31
N ALA A 295 22.51 21.02 -1.56
CA ALA A 295 23.78 20.35 -1.81
C ALA A 295 23.83 19.71 -3.21
N ALA A 296 22.73 19.08 -3.66
CA ALA A 296 22.62 18.55 -5.01
C ALA A 296 22.67 19.66 -6.09
N TYR A 297 22.00 20.80 -5.88
CA TYR A 297 22.08 21.96 -6.78
C TYR A 297 23.48 22.59 -6.82
N ALA A 298 24.15 22.74 -5.69
CA ALA A 298 25.52 23.23 -5.61
C ALA A 298 26.50 22.32 -6.39
N ASN A 299 26.34 20.99 -6.26
CA ASN A 299 27.11 20.02 -7.05
C ASN A 299 26.84 20.10 -8.57
N MET A 300 25.72 20.68 -9.01
CA MET A 300 25.42 20.98 -10.42
C MET A 300 25.87 22.38 -10.86
N GLY A 301 26.43 23.19 -9.95
CA GLY A 301 26.76 24.60 -10.21
C GLY A 301 25.55 25.55 -10.23
N GLN A 302 24.39 25.11 -9.71
CA GLN A 302 23.14 25.88 -9.64
C GLN A 302 23.04 26.67 -8.31
N TYR A 303 24.05 27.48 -8.02
CA TYR A 303 24.25 28.10 -6.70
C TYR A 303 23.08 28.99 -6.23
N ASN A 304 22.43 29.77 -7.11
CA ASN A 304 21.26 30.56 -6.73
C ASN A 304 20.08 29.71 -6.20
N LEU A 305 19.86 28.50 -6.75
CA LEU A 305 18.81 27.60 -6.26
C LEU A 305 19.20 26.97 -4.93
N ALA A 306 20.48 26.62 -4.78
CA ALA A 306 21.02 26.13 -3.51
C ALA A 306 20.91 27.18 -2.39
N GLU A 307 21.28 28.43 -2.66
CA GLU A 307 21.13 29.55 -1.72
C GLU A 307 19.67 29.74 -1.31
N THR A 308 18.72 29.72 -2.26
CA THR A 308 17.28 29.86 -1.98
C THR A 308 16.77 28.77 -1.00
N ASP A 309 17.15 27.51 -1.24
CA ASP A 309 16.77 26.39 -0.36
C ASP A 309 17.44 26.48 1.02
N LEU A 310 18.67 27.00 1.10
CA LEU A 310 19.42 27.16 2.35
C LEU A 310 18.93 28.36 3.17
N ASP A 311 18.54 29.47 2.54
CA ASP A 311 17.89 30.60 3.22
C ASP A 311 16.53 30.16 3.78
N ALA A 312 15.76 29.33 3.07
CA ALA A 312 14.52 28.74 3.58
C ALA A 312 14.77 27.80 4.79
N ALA A 313 15.80 26.95 4.72
CA ALA A 313 16.21 26.08 5.82
C ALA A 313 16.66 26.87 7.06
N LEU A 314 17.44 27.95 6.87
CA LEU A 314 17.91 28.83 7.95
C LEU A 314 16.81 29.73 8.51
N THR A 315 15.80 30.08 7.72
CA THR A 315 14.59 30.77 8.21
C THR A 315 13.80 29.88 9.17
N MET A 316 13.77 28.56 8.95
CA MET A 316 13.15 27.61 9.88
C MET A 316 14.03 27.27 11.08
N ASN A 317 15.35 27.19 10.89
CA ASN A 317 16.32 26.97 11.97
C ASN A 317 17.65 27.68 11.69
N ALA A 318 17.79 28.90 12.22
CA ALA A 318 18.99 29.73 12.04
C ALA A 318 20.27 29.12 12.63
N SER A 319 20.15 28.15 13.56
CA SER A 319 21.28 27.45 14.17
C SER A 319 21.69 26.17 13.43
N HIS A 320 20.97 25.78 12.36
CA HIS A 320 21.15 24.50 11.69
C HIS A 320 22.56 24.35 11.07
N THR A 321 23.40 23.51 11.68
CA THR A 321 24.84 23.43 11.38
C THR A 321 25.12 23.05 9.93
N ASN A 322 24.40 22.05 9.40
CA ASN A 322 24.56 21.62 8.01
C ASN A 322 24.16 22.74 7.04
N ALA A 323 23.04 23.43 7.29
CA ALA A 323 22.60 24.52 6.42
C ALA A 323 23.60 25.68 6.38
N ARG A 324 24.14 26.09 7.54
CA ARG A 324 25.19 27.13 7.61
C ARG A 324 26.45 26.73 6.84
N ASN A 325 26.92 25.49 7.02
CA ASN A 325 28.12 24.99 6.34
C ASN A 325 27.93 24.91 4.81
N TYR A 326 26.80 24.38 4.34
CA TYR A 326 26.49 24.34 2.91
C TYR A 326 26.25 25.73 2.32
N MET A 327 25.72 26.68 3.08
CA MET A 327 25.55 28.07 2.65
C MET A 327 26.91 28.74 2.42
N ILE A 328 27.83 28.65 3.39
CA ILE A 328 29.20 29.17 3.26
C ILE A 328 29.88 28.59 2.02
N GLU A 329 29.84 27.28 1.82
CA GLU A 329 30.49 26.65 0.67
C GLU A 329 29.82 27.06 -0.66
N THR A 330 28.48 27.14 -0.71
CA THR A 330 27.73 27.60 -1.89
C THR A 330 28.11 29.03 -2.27
N LEU A 331 28.15 29.95 -1.29
CA LEU A 331 28.53 31.34 -1.49
C LEU A 331 29.99 31.50 -1.96
N LEU A 332 30.92 30.73 -1.37
CA LEU A 332 32.33 30.74 -1.75
C LEU A 332 32.56 30.23 -3.18
N GLN A 333 31.86 29.16 -3.59
CA GLN A 333 31.99 28.62 -4.95
C GLN A 333 31.34 29.55 -5.99
N GLU A 334 30.21 30.18 -5.66
CA GLU A 334 29.61 31.19 -6.53
C GLU A 334 30.48 32.46 -6.64
N ALA A 335 31.02 32.97 -5.54
CA ALA A 335 31.87 34.16 -5.54
C ALA A 335 33.10 33.98 -6.44
N LYS A 336 33.77 32.80 -6.38
CA LYS A 336 34.87 32.45 -7.29
C LYS A 336 34.43 32.41 -8.76
N ARG A 337 33.27 31.82 -9.05
CA ARG A 337 32.71 31.80 -10.42
C ARG A 337 32.41 33.21 -10.94
N LEU A 338 31.92 34.10 -10.07
CA LEU A 338 31.64 35.50 -10.41
C LEU A 338 32.93 36.30 -10.61
N GLU A 339 33.96 36.04 -9.81
CA GLU A 339 35.31 36.59 -9.96
C GLU A 339 35.94 36.17 -11.31
N GLU A 340 35.88 34.88 -11.68
CA GLU A 340 36.27 34.38 -13.00
C GLU A 340 35.47 35.01 -14.15
N ALA A 341 34.19 35.31 -13.93
CA ALA A 341 33.31 35.99 -14.88
C ALA A 341 33.51 37.52 -14.92
N GLY A 342 34.38 38.09 -14.09
CA GLY A 342 34.65 39.53 -14.00
C GLY A 342 33.58 40.35 -13.25
N LYS A 343 32.55 39.72 -12.68
CA LYS A 343 31.45 40.33 -11.91
C LYS A 343 31.89 40.60 -10.46
N LYS A 344 32.84 41.52 -10.28
CA LYS A 344 33.49 41.78 -8.99
C LYS A 344 32.53 42.20 -7.87
N ASP A 345 31.54 43.04 -8.17
CA ASP A 345 30.61 43.56 -7.14
C ASP A 345 29.65 42.48 -6.61
N GLU A 346 29.14 41.63 -7.51
CA GLU A 346 28.34 40.44 -7.13
C GLU A 346 29.19 39.45 -6.33
N ALA A 347 30.45 39.22 -6.72
CA ALA A 347 31.38 38.35 -5.98
C ALA A 347 31.66 38.88 -4.57
N LYS A 348 31.86 40.20 -4.42
CA LYS A 348 32.09 40.87 -3.13
C LYS A 348 30.91 40.65 -2.18
N ALA A 349 29.68 40.89 -2.64
CA ALA A 349 28.47 40.69 -1.82
C ALA A 349 28.31 39.24 -1.33
N LYS A 350 28.68 38.25 -2.16
CA LYS A 350 28.64 36.82 -1.79
C LYS A 350 29.71 36.46 -0.74
N TYR A 351 30.92 36.99 -0.86
CA TYR A 351 31.95 36.86 0.18
C TYR A 351 31.52 37.53 1.51
N GLU A 352 30.91 38.71 1.46
CA GLU A 352 30.37 39.40 2.64
C GLU A 352 29.22 38.61 3.31
N LYS A 353 28.26 38.07 2.54
CA LYS A 353 27.20 37.18 3.08
C LYS A 353 27.77 35.89 3.68
N SER A 354 28.91 35.39 3.20
CA SER A 354 29.58 34.24 3.84
C SER A 354 30.13 34.61 5.23
N LEU A 355 30.72 35.80 5.38
CA LEU A 355 31.35 36.26 6.61
C LEU A 355 30.32 36.53 7.72
N THR A 356 29.13 37.02 7.40
CA THR A 356 28.06 37.19 8.41
C THR A 356 27.57 35.87 9.02
N ILE A 357 27.76 34.74 8.32
CA ILE A 357 27.43 33.41 8.83
C ILE A 357 28.59 32.83 9.65
N LYS A 358 29.83 33.02 9.20
CA LYS A 358 31.05 32.60 9.91
C LYS A 358 32.27 33.30 9.30
N ASP A 359 33.18 33.77 10.15
CA ASP A 359 34.53 34.18 9.72
C ASP A 359 35.27 33.00 9.08
N ASP A 360 35.35 33.02 7.74
CA ASP A 360 36.07 32.04 6.92
C ASP A 360 37.22 32.77 6.21
N GLU A 361 38.46 32.34 6.49
CA GLU A 361 39.67 32.92 5.89
C GLU A 361 39.64 32.88 4.35
N ARG A 362 38.90 31.94 3.75
CA ARG A 362 38.74 31.84 2.29
C ARG A 362 37.96 33.01 1.73
N ALA A 363 36.94 33.50 2.45
CA ALA A 363 36.16 34.68 2.06
C ALA A 363 36.98 35.96 2.23
N LEU A 364 37.72 36.10 3.34
CA LEU A 364 38.61 37.25 3.58
C LEU A 364 39.70 37.37 2.50
N ASN A 365 40.32 36.24 2.13
CA ASN A 365 41.32 36.22 1.06
C ASN A 365 40.71 36.52 -0.33
N GLY A 366 39.50 36.04 -0.61
CA GLY A 366 38.75 36.39 -1.81
C GLY A 366 38.47 37.90 -1.92
N LEU A 367 38.00 38.52 -0.82
CA LEU A 367 37.77 39.96 -0.75
C LEU A 367 39.06 40.76 -1.02
N ARG A 368 40.16 40.40 -0.35
CA ARG A 368 41.49 41.02 -0.53
C ARG A 368 42.04 40.85 -1.95
N ASN A 369 41.70 39.76 -2.65
CA ASN A 369 42.10 39.55 -4.04
C ASN A 369 41.28 40.41 -5.01
N LEU A 370 39.97 40.57 -4.77
CA LEU A 370 39.11 41.48 -5.53
C LEU A 370 39.59 42.94 -5.45
N GLU A 371 40.04 43.36 -4.25
CA GLU A 371 40.66 44.66 -3.97
C GLU A 371 42.05 44.84 -4.60
N ARG A 372 42.79 43.75 -4.87
CA ARG A 372 44.15 43.78 -5.43
C ARG A 372 44.18 43.51 -6.93
N SER A 373 43.91 44.51 -7.77
CA SER A 373 44.42 44.61 -9.16
C SER A 373 44.01 45.92 -9.87
N PRO A 374 44.85 46.53 -10.73
CA PRO A 374 46.32 46.45 -10.82
C PRO A 374 47.03 47.83 -10.99
N SER A 375 48.22 48.00 -10.41
CA SER A 375 49.08 49.17 -10.70
C SER A 375 50.57 48.86 -10.93
N VAL A 376 50.99 47.58 -10.89
CA VAL A 376 52.44 47.22 -10.93
C VAL A 376 52.84 46.14 -11.97
N GLU A 377 51.93 45.36 -12.56
CA GLU A 377 52.30 44.26 -13.49
C GLU A 377 52.11 44.53 -15.00
N THR A 378 51.89 45.78 -15.41
CA THR A 378 51.62 46.14 -16.82
C THR A 378 52.84 46.03 -17.76
N ILE A 379 54.04 45.68 -17.26
CA ILE A 379 55.30 45.70 -18.05
C ILE A 379 55.80 44.32 -18.48
N LYS A 380 55.47 43.21 -17.78
CA LYS A 380 55.96 41.85 -18.16
C LYS A 380 55.04 41.07 -19.11
N MET A 381 53.73 41.30 -19.11
CA MET A 381 52.76 40.47 -19.85
C MET A 381 52.73 40.65 -21.38
N LYS A 382 53.51 41.57 -21.96
CA LYS A 382 53.54 41.77 -23.43
C LYS A 382 54.35 40.72 -24.21
N SER A 383 55.15 39.86 -23.55
CA SER A 383 55.88 38.77 -24.22
C SER A 383 55.14 37.41 -24.24
N ASP A 384 54.24 37.16 -23.29
CA ASP A 384 53.60 35.83 -23.11
C ASP A 384 52.19 35.71 -23.71
N SER A 385 51.56 36.83 -24.08
CA SER A 385 50.20 36.89 -24.62
C SER A 385 50.03 36.15 -25.96
N ALA A 386 51.11 36.02 -26.76
CA ALA A 386 51.12 35.19 -27.96
C ALA A 386 51.11 33.69 -27.63
N LYS A 387 51.99 33.23 -26.73
CA LYS A 387 52.12 31.80 -26.36
C LYS A 387 50.92 31.28 -25.54
N MET A 388 50.27 32.14 -24.75
CA MET A 388 49.05 31.75 -24.02
C MET A 388 47.83 31.56 -24.92
N ARG A 389 47.72 32.30 -26.04
CA ARG A 389 46.57 32.16 -26.96
C ARG A 389 46.57 30.79 -27.63
N ASP A 390 47.69 30.37 -28.21
CA ASP A 390 47.80 29.03 -28.81
C ASP A 390 47.54 27.92 -27.79
N ARG A 391 48.16 27.99 -26.60
CA ARG A 391 47.90 27.00 -25.52
C ARG A 391 46.45 26.97 -25.08
N LYS A 392 45.75 28.11 -24.94
CA LYS A 392 44.30 28.12 -24.61
C LYS A 392 43.45 27.53 -25.73
N THR A 393 43.75 27.81 -26.99
CA THR A 393 43.01 27.24 -28.14
C THR A 393 43.24 25.73 -28.26
N GLU A 394 44.46 25.26 -27.98
CA GLU A 394 44.78 23.83 -27.94
C GLU A 394 44.12 23.12 -26.75
N HIS A 395 44.17 23.70 -25.54
CA HIS A 395 43.58 23.11 -24.34
C HIS A 395 42.04 23.08 -24.41
N SER A 396 41.42 24.12 -24.98
CA SER A 396 39.98 24.15 -25.31
C SER A 396 39.61 23.04 -26.30
N ARG A 397 40.41 22.84 -27.37
CA ARG A 397 40.20 21.74 -28.33
C ARG A 397 40.40 20.35 -27.72
N THR A 398 41.34 20.18 -26.78
CA THR A 398 41.48 18.91 -26.05
C THR A 398 40.34 18.69 -25.06
N ALA A 399 39.89 19.73 -24.36
CA ALA A 399 38.75 19.66 -23.43
C ALA A 399 37.46 19.31 -24.18
N ASP A 400 37.15 19.95 -25.30
CA ASP A 400 35.98 19.62 -26.12
C ASP A 400 36.10 18.21 -26.73
N LYS A 401 37.29 17.78 -27.19
CA LYS A 401 37.51 16.36 -27.58
C LYS A 401 37.27 15.39 -26.41
N GLN A 402 37.67 15.74 -25.20
CA GLN A 402 37.51 14.90 -24.01
C GLN A 402 36.06 14.88 -23.52
N GLN A 403 35.34 16.00 -23.63
CA GLN A 403 33.92 16.12 -23.32
C GLN A 403 33.04 15.43 -24.37
N ARG A 404 33.38 15.51 -25.67
CA ARG A 404 32.77 14.68 -26.73
C ARG A 404 33.05 13.19 -26.51
N ARG A 405 34.25 12.80 -26.07
CA ARG A 405 34.57 11.41 -25.67
C ARG A 405 33.90 10.95 -24.36
N ARG A 406 33.48 11.87 -23.49
CA ARG A 406 32.60 11.57 -22.34
C ARG A 406 31.18 11.40 -22.85
N ARG A 407 30.57 12.41 -23.47
CA ARG A 407 29.22 12.33 -24.09
C ARG A 407 29.04 11.11 -24.98
N ARG A 408 30.06 10.73 -25.77
CA ARG A 408 30.03 9.51 -26.59
C ARG A 408 30.07 8.24 -25.76
N ARG A 409 30.89 8.15 -24.70
CA ARG A 409 30.87 7.02 -23.75
C ARG A 409 29.62 7.00 -22.88
N ASP A 410 29.02 8.14 -22.58
CA ASP A 410 27.79 8.25 -21.81
C ASP A 410 26.59 7.88 -22.69
N ALA A 411 26.62 8.22 -23.99
CA ALA A 411 25.67 7.76 -25.01
C ALA A 411 25.88 6.29 -25.41
N GLU A 412 27.12 5.80 -25.48
CA GLU A 412 27.44 4.38 -25.66
C GLU A 412 27.01 3.58 -24.42
N LYS A 413 27.16 4.12 -23.20
CA LYS A 413 26.60 3.54 -21.97
C LYS A 413 25.07 3.61 -21.92
N LEU A 414 24.44 4.69 -22.39
CA LEU A 414 22.98 4.75 -22.52
C LEU A 414 22.50 3.69 -23.51
N ALA A 415 23.14 3.60 -24.68
CA ALA A 415 22.87 2.58 -25.69
C ALA A 415 23.23 1.17 -25.19
N GLU A 416 24.17 1.00 -24.26
CA GLU A 416 24.49 -0.28 -23.61
C GLU A 416 23.49 -0.62 -22.50
N TYR A 417 22.93 0.37 -21.79
CA TYR A 417 21.78 0.21 -20.90
C TYR A 417 20.49 -0.12 -21.68
N GLU A 418 20.31 0.46 -22.87
CA GLU A 418 19.20 0.16 -23.79
C GLU A 418 19.41 -1.17 -24.54
N ARG A 419 20.66 -1.60 -24.77
CA ARG A 419 21.01 -2.89 -25.39
C ARG A 419 21.19 -4.04 -24.42
N LYS A 420 21.31 -3.79 -23.11
CA LYS A 420 21.23 -4.85 -22.12
C LYS A 420 19.80 -5.39 -22.15
N PRO A 421 19.57 -6.64 -22.56
CA PRO A 421 18.31 -7.29 -22.28
C PRO A 421 18.31 -7.56 -20.78
N TYR A 422 17.82 -6.59 -20.00
CA TYR A 422 16.97 -7.01 -18.91
C TYR A 422 15.91 -7.91 -19.53
N LEU A 423 15.82 -9.13 -19.02
CA LEU A 423 14.66 -9.99 -19.20
C LEU A 423 13.49 -9.28 -18.52
N LEU A 424 13.00 -8.24 -19.19
CA LEU A 424 11.68 -7.67 -18.99
C LEU A 424 10.72 -8.71 -19.54
N GLU A 425 10.46 -9.73 -18.72
CA GLU A 425 9.22 -10.47 -18.81
C GLU A 425 8.10 -9.45 -18.97
N ALA A 426 7.35 -9.53 -20.08
CA ALA A 426 6.06 -8.86 -20.16
C ALA A 426 5.14 -9.57 -19.17
N VAL A 427 5.23 -9.18 -17.90
CA VAL A 427 4.34 -9.65 -16.85
C VAL A 427 2.96 -9.09 -17.20
N MET A 428 2.18 -9.90 -17.92
CA MET A 428 0.74 -9.75 -18.05
C MET A 428 0.16 -9.65 -16.63
N ILE A 429 -0.24 -8.44 -16.23
CA ILE A 429 -0.62 -8.18 -14.84
C ILE A 429 -2.00 -8.80 -14.59
N VAL A 430 -2.08 -9.75 -13.64
CA VAL A 430 -3.33 -10.45 -13.33
C VAL A 430 -3.95 -9.88 -12.06
N GLU A 431 -5.03 -9.11 -12.23
CA GLU A 431 -5.80 -8.51 -11.13
C GLU A 431 -6.97 -9.41 -10.77
N ARG A 432 -6.98 -9.99 -9.56
CA ARG A 432 -8.08 -10.86 -9.11
C ARG A 432 -9.12 -10.07 -8.35
N ILE A 433 -10.38 -10.13 -8.81
CA ILE A 433 -11.51 -9.43 -8.19
C ILE A 433 -12.46 -10.44 -7.55
N GLU A 434 -12.80 -10.22 -6.27
CA GLU A 434 -13.69 -11.09 -5.49
C GLU A 434 -15.02 -10.40 -5.19
N ALA A 435 -16.10 -10.89 -5.82
CA ALA A 435 -17.46 -10.43 -5.50
C ALA A 435 -18.01 -11.09 -4.21
N GLY A 436 -17.71 -12.38 -4.01
CA GLY A 436 -18.19 -13.18 -2.87
C GLY A 436 -19.23 -14.26 -3.22
N ARG A 437 -19.70 -14.30 -4.48
CA ARG A 437 -20.48 -15.41 -5.08
C ARG A 437 -20.08 -15.61 -6.55
N CYS A 438 -20.51 -16.71 -7.16
CA CYS A 438 -20.44 -16.87 -8.62
C CYS A 438 -21.41 -15.86 -9.29
N LEU A 439 -20.92 -15.08 -10.26
CA LEU A 439 -21.71 -14.04 -10.93
C LEU A 439 -22.45 -14.59 -12.16
N CYS A 440 -23.75 -14.26 -12.29
CA CYS A 440 -24.49 -14.49 -13.53
C CYS A 440 -24.02 -13.52 -14.64
N ILE A 441 -24.45 -13.76 -15.89
CA ILE A 441 -24.04 -12.90 -17.02
C ILE A 441 -24.45 -11.44 -16.85
N HIS A 442 -25.65 -11.17 -16.30
CA HIS A 442 -26.13 -9.81 -16.05
C HIS A 442 -25.31 -9.09 -14.96
N ALA A 443 -24.87 -9.80 -13.92
CA ALA A 443 -23.95 -9.27 -12.92
C ALA A 443 -22.53 -9.04 -13.49
N GLN A 444 -22.09 -9.87 -14.44
CA GLN A 444 -20.81 -9.66 -15.14
C GLN A 444 -20.86 -8.44 -16.08
N LEU A 445 -22.00 -8.17 -16.75
CA LEU A 445 -22.22 -6.92 -17.48
C LEU A 445 -22.02 -5.69 -16.57
N GLN A 446 -22.63 -5.70 -15.38
CA GLN A 446 -22.48 -4.60 -14.42
C GLN A 446 -21.04 -4.50 -13.87
N ALA A 447 -20.33 -5.62 -13.70
CA ALA A 447 -18.92 -5.62 -13.33
C ALA A 447 -18.04 -5.01 -14.44
N VAL A 448 -18.28 -5.36 -15.70
CA VAL A 448 -17.59 -4.79 -16.88
C VAL A 448 -17.86 -3.29 -16.99
N ASP A 449 -19.11 -2.84 -16.80
CA ASP A 449 -19.46 -1.42 -16.82
C ASP A 449 -18.77 -0.67 -15.66
N THR A 450 -18.71 -1.26 -14.46
CA THR A 450 -17.99 -0.69 -13.31
C THR A 450 -16.49 -0.53 -13.60
N VAL A 451 -15.85 -1.55 -14.20
CA VAL A 451 -14.44 -1.49 -14.62
C VAL A 451 -14.22 -0.42 -15.69
N LEU A 452 -15.12 -0.32 -16.68
CA LEU A 452 -15.06 0.70 -17.73
C LEU A 452 -15.16 2.11 -17.15
N GLN A 453 -16.16 2.38 -16.29
CA GLN A 453 -16.32 3.68 -15.62
C GLN A 453 -15.09 4.04 -14.78
N PHE A 454 -14.53 3.07 -14.03
CA PHE A 454 -13.29 3.26 -13.27
C PHE A 454 -12.11 3.62 -14.18
N LEU A 455 -11.90 2.88 -15.28
CA LEU A 455 -10.79 3.15 -16.20
C LEU A 455 -10.91 4.52 -16.89
N LEU A 456 -12.12 4.93 -17.29
CA LEU A 456 -12.36 6.23 -17.90
C LEU A 456 -11.97 7.38 -16.95
N TYR A 457 -12.39 7.30 -15.69
CA TYR A 457 -12.10 8.32 -14.67
C TYR A 457 -10.64 8.28 -14.21
N GLN A 458 -10.13 7.11 -13.79
CA GLN A 458 -8.79 6.93 -13.21
C GLN A 458 -7.66 7.27 -14.20
N ARG A 459 -7.92 7.19 -15.50
CA ARG A 459 -6.96 7.57 -16.56
C ARG A 459 -7.13 9.02 -17.05
N GLY A 460 -8.14 9.76 -16.58
CA GLY A 460 -8.39 11.13 -17.01
C GLY A 460 -8.89 11.24 -18.45
N ILE A 461 -9.66 10.25 -18.92
CA ILE A 461 -10.37 10.29 -20.22
C ILE A 461 -11.63 11.15 -20.11
N ILE A 462 -12.20 11.17 -18.90
CA ILE A 462 -13.29 12.05 -18.47
C ILE A 462 -12.85 12.82 -17.20
N PRO A 463 -13.31 14.08 -17.01
CA PRO A 463 -12.88 14.91 -15.88
C PRO A 463 -13.56 14.56 -14.55
N THR A 464 -14.76 13.99 -14.60
CA THR A 464 -15.60 13.65 -13.43
C THR A 464 -16.16 12.23 -13.57
N VAL A 465 -16.76 11.70 -12.49
CA VAL A 465 -17.28 10.32 -12.50
C VAL A 465 -18.50 10.23 -13.42
N VAL A 466 -18.62 9.13 -14.18
CA VAL A 466 -19.70 8.91 -15.17
C VAL A 466 -21.10 9.15 -14.59
N THR A 467 -21.35 8.77 -13.33
CA THR A 467 -22.64 9.00 -12.65
C THR A 467 -22.98 10.49 -12.50
N GLN A 468 -21.99 11.36 -12.32
CA GLN A 468 -22.18 12.81 -12.29
C GLN A 468 -22.48 13.34 -13.70
N LEU A 469 -21.69 12.92 -14.70
CA LEU A 469 -21.87 13.29 -16.11
C LEU A 469 -23.24 12.90 -16.70
N LEU A 470 -23.85 11.83 -16.19
CA LEU A 470 -25.22 11.43 -16.55
C LEU A 470 -26.31 12.29 -15.88
N SER A 471 -25.97 13.04 -14.83
CA SER A 471 -26.93 13.82 -14.02
C SER A 471 -26.85 15.33 -14.28
N THR A 472 -25.66 15.85 -14.59
CA THR A 472 -25.39 17.27 -14.88
C THR A 472 -24.70 17.35 -16.23
N ILE A 473 -25.37 17.95 -17.21
CA ILE A 473 -24.90 18.07 -18.59
C ILE A 473 -24.75 19.55 -18.90
N GLU A 474 -23.50 20.03 -19.00
CA GLU A 474 -23.20 21.46 -19.17
C GLU A 474 -22.43 21.74 -20.47
N SER A 475 -21.59 20.81 -20.95
CA SER A 475 -20.77 21.02 -22.15
C SER A 475 -21.15 20.15 -23.36
N ARG A 476 -20.86 20.67 -24.56
CA ARG A 476 -21.07 19.97 -25.84
C ARG A 476 -20.26 18.66 -25.95
N ASN A 477 -19.17 18.54 -25.19
CA ASN A 477 -18.36 17.31 -25.17
C ASN A 477 -18.99 16.25 -24.27
N GLU A 478 -19.58 16.65 -23.15
CA GLU A 478 -20.35 15.75 -22.26
C GLU A 478 -21.57 15.18 -22.96
N ILE A 479 -22.34 16.00 -23.69
CA ILE A 479 -23.49 15.52 -24.49
C ILE A 479 -23.06 14.40 -25.43
N LYS A 480 -22.00 14.62 -26.22
CA LYS A 480 -21.44 13.61 -27.14
C LYS A 480 -20.93 12.37 -26.40
N PHE A 481 -20.31 12.55 -25.24
CA PHE A 481 -19.86 11.44 -24.42
C PHE A 481 -21.05 10.61 -23.92
N VAL A 482 -22.09 11.24 -23.39
CA VAL A 482 -23.31 10.57 -22.90
C VAL A 482 -24.02 9.82 -24.02
N GLU A 483 -24.17 10.41 -25.21
CA GLU A 483 -24.70 9.73 -26.40
C GLU A 483 -23.85 8.51 -26.80
N THR A 484 -22.52 8.67 -26.85
CA THR A 484 -21.59 7.60 -27.26
C THR A 484 -21.54 6.46 -26.24
N TYR A 485 -21.49 6.80 -24.96
CA TYR A 485 -21.46 5.86 -23.85
C TYR A 485 -22.83 5.16 -23.66
N GLY A 486 -23.94 5.85 -23.94
CA GLY A 486 -25.27 5.24 -24.04
C GLY A 486 -25.32 4.11 -25.06
N LYS A 487 -24.84 4.39 -26.29
CA LYS A 487 -24.72 3.36 -27.35
C LYS A 487 -23.80 2.20 -26.98
N ILE A 488 -22.72 2.46 -26.24
CA ILE A 488 -21.84 1.40 -25.71
C ILE A 488 -22.57 0.53 -24.69
N ARG A 489 -23.31 1.13 -23.75
CA ARG A 489 -24.09 0.36 -22.76
C ARG A 489 -25.21 -0.45 -23.42
N GLU A 490 -25.84 0.08 -24.47
CA GLU A 490 -26.83 -0.64 -25.28
C GLU A 490 -26.19 -1.84 -26.02
N ALA A 491 -25.07 -1.62 -26.72
CA ALA A 491 -24.33 -2.70 -27.38
C ALA A 491 -23.87 -3.79 -26.41
N LEU A 492 -23.31 -3.41 -25.25
CA LEU A 492 -22.92 -4.35 -24.20
C LEU A 492 -24.11 -5.09 -23.60
N LYS A 493 -25.27 -4.42 -23.43
CA LYS A 493 -26.49 -5.07 -22.91
C LYS A 493 -26.95 -6.19 -23.86
N GLU A 494 -27.01 -5.93 -25.16
CA GLU A 494 -27.38 -6.95 -26.16
C GLU A 494 -26.35 -8.09 -26.25
N LEU A 495 -25.06 -7.78 -26.16
CA LEU A 495 -24.00 -8.79 -26.15
C LEU A 495 -24.06 -9.71 -24.91
N PHE A 496 -24.43 -9.17 -23.74
CA PHE A 496 -24.56 -9.91 -22.48
C PHE A 496 -25.97 -10.50 -22.25
N CYS A 497 -26.85 -10.53 -23.26
CA CYS A 497 -28.12 -11.24 -23.20
C CYS A 497 -27.93 -12.75 -22.93
N SER A 498 -28.86 -13.36 -22.20
CA SER A 498 -28.76 -14.76 -21.76
C SER A 498 -28.58 -15.79 -22.90
N CYS A 499 -29.05 -15.47 -24.11
CA CYS A 499 -28.87 -16.29 -25.31
C CYS A 499 -27.42 -16.35 -25.83
N ASN A 500 -26.61 -15.34 -25.52
CA ASN A 500 -25.20 -15.24 -25.92
C ASN A 500 -24.24 -15.84 -24.88
N ARG A 501 -24.74 -16.37 -23.75
CA ARG A 501 -23.92 -16.68 -22.57
C ARG A 501 -22.81 -17.71 -22.77
N ARG A 502 -22.94 -18.58 -23.78
CA ARG A 502 -21.93 -19.59 -24.16
C ARG A 502 -21.10 -19.16 -25.39
N ALA A 503 -21.51 -18.07 -26.06
CA ALA A 503 -20.82 -17.50 -27.21
C ALA A 503 -19.82 -16.42 -26.80
N LEU A 504 -20.11 -15.64 -25.76
CA LEU A 504 -19.27 -14.55 -25.25
C LEU A 504 -18.11 -15.06 -24.38
N HIS A 505 -16.86 -14.74 -24.75
CA HIS A 505 -15.65 -15.28 -24.10
C HIS A 505 -14.85 -14.23 -23.31
N GLU A 506 -14.57 -13.08 -23.90
CA GLU A 506 -13.83 -11.99 -23.24
C GLU A 506 -14.20 -10.62 -23.81
N VAL A 507 -14.13 -9.60 -22.95
CA VAL A 507 -14.24 -8.18 -23.32
C VAL A 507 -12.86 -7.56 -23.16
N VAL A 508 -12.43 -6.80 -24.17
CA VAL A 508 -11.12 -6.12 -24.20
C VAL A 508 -11.34 -4.62 -24.39
N ILE A 509 -10.85 -3.84 -23.43
CA ILE A 509 -10.88 -2.37 -23.48
C ILE A 509 -9.48 -1.90 -23.88
N ILE A 510 -9.37 -1.23 -25.03
CA ILE A 510 -8.12 -0.67 -25.55
C ILE A 510 -8.14 0.84 -25.37
N ILE A 511 -7.08 1.38 -24.77
CA ILE A 511 -6.84 2.82 -24.64
C ILE A 511 -5.60 3.15 -25.47
N GLY A 512 -5.71 4.08 -26.43
CA GLY A 512 -4.59 4.44 -27.31
C GLY A 512 -4.95 5.43 -28.41
N ALA A 513 -4.13 5.52 -29.45
CA ALA A 513 -4.44 6.38 -30.60
C ALA A 513 -5.42 5.70 -31.57
N SER A 514 -5.37 4.36 -31.66
CA SER A 514 -6.26 3.49 -32.44
C SER A 514 -6.17 2.05 -31.93
N CYS A 515 -7.06 1.15 -32.36
CA CYS A 515 -6.99 -0.28 -32.01
C CYS A 515 -5.65 -0.93 -32.39
N ALA A 516 -5.01 -0.47 -33.47
CA ALA A 516 -3.72 -0.98 -33.96
C ALA A 516 -2.49 -0.37 -33.24
N LEU A 517 -2.69 0.75 -32.52
CA LEU A 517 -1.67 1.42 -31.71
C LEU A 517 -2.18 1.59 -30.26
N PRO A 518 -2.38 0.47 -29.53
CA PRO A 518 -2.74 0.50 -28.12
C PRO A 518 -1.60 1.08 -27.27
N GLN A 519 -1.95 1.87 -26.26
CA GLN A 519 -1.05 2.24 -25.17
C GLN A 519 -1.30 1.34 -23.95
N GLU A 520 -2.59 1.03 -23.71
CA GLU A 520 -3.04 0.15 -22.65
C GLU A 520 -4.12 -0.82 -23.16
N ILE A 521 -4.12 -2.06 -22.65
CA ILE A 521 -5.05 -3.14 -22.99
C ILE A 521 -5.56 -3.76 -21.70
N TYR A 522 -6.88 -3.78 -21.49
CA TYR A 522 -7.52 -4.38 -20.34
C TYR A 522 -8.40 -5.55 -20.80
N GLN A 523 -8.10 -6.75 -20.33
CA GLN A 523 -8.81 -7.99 -20.68
C GLN A 523 -9.71 -8.43 -19.53
N ILE A 524 -10.98 -8.70 -19.81
CA ILE A 524 -11.98 -9.20 -18.86
C ILE A 524 -12.56 -10.51 -19.44
N PRO A 525 -12.07 -11.69 -19.03
CA PRO A 525 -12.62 -12.98 -19.44
C PRO A 525 -13.96 -13.21 -18.72
N ILE A 526 -14.96 -13.58 -19.50
CA ILE A 526 -16.33 -13.82 -19.03
C ILE A 526 -16.47 -15.31 -18.69
N LYS A 527 -16.99 -15.61 -17.49
CA LYS A 527 -17.12 -16.99 -16.98
C LYS A 527 -18.44 -17.14 -16.24
N VAL A 528 -19.46 -17.65 -16.93
CA VAL A 528 -20.80 -17.82 -16.35
C VAL A 528 -20.90 -19.20 -15.68
N CYS A 529 -21.52 -19.28 -14.50
CA CYS A 529 -21.93 -20.58 -13.94
C CYS A 529 -23.26 -20.99 -14.60
N ASP A 530 -23.27 -22.12 -15.30
CA ASP A 530 -24.53 -22.76 -15.68
C ASP A 530 -25.09 -23.49 -14.45
N SER A 531 -26.30 -23.16 -14.01
CA SER A 531 -27.07 -24.03 -13.10
C SER A 531 -27.84 -25.08 -13.91
N SER A 532 -28.28 -26.16 -13.26
CA SER A 532 -29.13 -27.20 -13.85
C SER A 532 -30.45 -26.69 -14.45
N GLU A 533 -30.87 -25.48 -14.07
CA GLU A 533 -32.13 -24.83 -14.47
C GLU A 533 -31.92 -23.71 -15.50
N SER A 534 -30.68 -23.49 -15.97
CA SER A 534 -30.36 -22.37 -16.85
C SER A 534 -30.61 -22.69 -18.32
N ASP A 535 -31.69 -22.17 -18.90
CA ASP A 535 -32.06 -22.32 -20.32
C ASP A 535 -31.50 -21.19 -21.21
N PRO A 536 -31.30 -21.39 -22.53
CA PRO A 536 -30.76 -20.35 -23.42
C PRO A 536 -31.53 -19.01 -23.40
N SER A 537 -32.80 -19.02 -23.01
CA SER A 537 -33.62 -17.80 -22.84
C SER A 537 -33.69 -17.27 -21.40
N HIS A 538 -33.36 -18.07 -20.38
CA HIS A 538 -33.59 -17.72 -18.98
C HIS A 538 -32.39 -18.11 -18.10
N CYS A 539 -31.93 -17.16 -17.27
CA CYS A 539 -31.01 -17.45 -16.19
C CYS A 539 -31.78 -18.07 -15.01
N GLY A 540 -31.25 -19.15 -14.41
CA GLY A 540 -31.88 -19.83 -13.26
C GLY A 540 -31.87 -18.99 -11.96
N GLU A 541 -32.34 -19.56 -10.85
CA GLU A 541 -32.66 -18.81 -9.60
C GLU A 541 -31.56 -17.89 -9.05
N ASN A 542 -30.28 -18.19 -9.30
CA ASN A 542 -29.15 -17.35 -8.88
C ASN A 542 -28.96 -16.05 -9.71
N CYS A 543 -29.91 -15.72 -10.58
CA CYS A 543 -29.87 -14.55 -11.45
C CYS A 543 -30.29 -13.26 -10.73
N ALA A 544 -29.29 -12.54 -10.21
CA ALA A 544 -29.48 -11.23 -9.60
C ALA A 544 -28.39 -10.26 -10.05
N GLU A 545 -28.74 -8.97 -10.17
CA GLU A 545 -27.81 -7.86 -10.32
C GLU A 545 -26.77 -7.82 -9.18
N LEU A 546 -25.70 -7.03 -9.33
CA LEU A 546 -24.71 -6.85 -8.28
C LEU A 546 -25.31 -6.08 -7.10
N PHE A 547 -25.30 -6.69 -5.92
CA PHE A 547 -25.74 -6.01 -4.70
C PHE A 547 -24.82 -4.83 -4.36
N PRO A 548 -25.29 -3.77 -3.66
CA PRO A 548 -24.45 -2.63 -3.27
C PRO A 548 -23.23 -2.99 -2.41
N SER A 549 -23.22 -4.16 -1.76
CA SER A 549 -22.04 -4.73 -1.09
C SER A 549 -21.01 -5.26 -2.09
N GLU A 550 -21.44 -5.93 -3.15
CA GLU A 550 -20.61 -6.53 -4.20
C GLU A 550 -19.99 -5.46 -5.09
N GLN A 551 -20.79 -4.46 -5.51
CA GLN A 551 -20.30 -3.29 -6.24
C GLN A 551 -19.20 -2.56 -5.44
N ARG A 552 -19.40 -2.37 -4.12
CA ARG A 552 -18.37 -1.78 -3.24
C ARG A 552 -17.10 -2.62 -3.14
N ARG A 553 -17.20 -3.96 -3.09
CA ARG A 553 -16.03 -4.86 -3.11
C ARG A 553 -15.26 -4.76 -4.41
N ILE A 554 -15.94 -4.79 -5.56
CA ILE A 554 -15.34 -4.65 -6.89
C ILE A 554 -14.62 -3.28 -7.00
N SER A 555 -15.31 -2.18 -6.72
CA SER A 555 -14.73 -0.84 -6.77
C SER A 555 -13.57 -0.65 -5.79
N SER A 556 -13.66 -1.21 -4.57
CA SER A 556 -12.57 -1.15 -3.60
C SER A 556 -11.34 -1.94 -4.08
N SER A 557 -11.54 -3.12 -4.69
CA SER A 557 -10.46 -3.90 -5.29
C SER A 557 -9.73 -3.14 -6.40
N LEU A 558 -10.49 -2.43 -7.26
CA LEU A 558 -9.92 -1.62 -8.35
C LEU A 558 -9.12 -0.42 -7.82
N ILE A 559 -9.62 0.28 -6.80
CA ILE A 559 -8.98 1.47 -6.21
C ILE A 559 -7.72 1.10 -5.42
N VAL A 560 -7.73 -0.02 -4.70
CA VAL A 560 -6.59 -0.45 -3.85
C VAL A 560 -5.44 -1.05 -4.68
N SER A 561 -5.69 -1.49 -5.91
CA SER A 561 -4.67 -2.10 -6.75
C SER A 561 -3.52 -1.14 -7.07
N SER A 562 -2.34 -1.48 -6.54
CA SER A 562 -1.08 -0.75 -6.79
C SER A 562 -0.66 -0.72 -8.26
N ASN A 563 -1.16 -1.66 -9.07
CA ASN A 563 -0.89 -1.70 -10.51
C ASN A 563 -1.74 -0.65 -11.26
N LEU A 564 -2.99 -0.46 -10.85
CA LEU A 564 -3.92 0.47 -11.51
C LEU A 564 -3.71 1.95 -11.09
N SER A 565 -3.01 2.21 -9.99
CA SER A 565 -2.77 3.56 -9.44
C SER A 565 -1.78 4.43 -10.22
N THR A 566 -1.06 3.89 -11.20
CA THR A 566 -0.10 4.68 -12.00
C THR A 566 -0.81 5.66 -12.93
N THR A 567 -0.79 6.95 -12.61
CA THR A 567 -1.20 8.01 -13.53
C THR A 567 -0.23 8.13 -14.70
N ARG A 568 -0.74 8.00 -15.92
CA ARG A 568 0.02 8.16 -17.17
C ARG A 568 -0.57 9.31 -17.98
N ASN A 569 0.29 10.03 -18.71
CA ASN A 569 -0.09 11.24 -19.43
C ASN A 569 -0.96 10.90 -20.66
N ILE A 570 -2.27 10.89 -20.48
CA ILE A 570 -3.24 10.82 -21.57
C ILE A 570 -3.25 12.13 -22.37
N THR A 571 -3.28 12.00 -23.69
CA THR A 571 -3.32 13.14 -24.62
C THR A 571 -4.74 13.31 -25.19
N ARG A 572 -5.08 14.50 -25.71
CA ARG A 572 -6.39 14.79 -26.34
C ARG A 572 -6.72 13.92 -27.58
N ASN A 573 -5.75 13.21 -28.13
CA ASN A 573 -5.93 12.28 -29.24
C ASN A 573 -6.20 10.84 -28.77
N THR A 574 -6.27 10.60 -27.47
CA THR A 574 -6.50 9.26 -26.91
C THR A 574 -7.97 8.86 -27.08
N ARG A 575 -8.17 7.64 -27.52
CA ARG A 575 -9.45 7.01 -27.82
C ARG A 575 -9.57 5.72 -27.01
N VAL A 576 -10.79 5.38 -26.63
CA VAL A 576 -11.13 4.09 -26.03
C VAL A 576 -11.98 3.30 -27.02
N CYS A 577 -11.49 2.13 -27.38
CA CYS A 577 -12.18 1.18 -28.22
C CYS A 577 -12.48 -0.08 -27.40
N ILE A 578 -13.68 -0.63 -27.57
CA ILE A 578 -14.08 -1.87 -26.90
C ILE A 578 -14.21 -2.95 -27.97
N LEU A 579 -13.53 -4.06 -27.73
CA LEU A 579 -13.60 -5.26 -28.54
C LEU A 579 -14.11 -6.41 -27.68
N VAL A 580 -14.75 -7.36 -28.31
CA VAL A 580 -15.38 -8.52 -27.69
C VAL A 580 -15.02 -9.74 -28.50
N ARG A 581 -14.63 -10.81 -27.83
CA ARG A 581 -14.37 -12.09 -28.46
C ARG A 581 -15.53 -13.04 -28.21
N GLY A 582 -15.96 -13.71 -29.27
CA GLY A 582 -16.96 -14.76 -29.14
C GLY A 582 -16.93 -15.76 -30.29
N THR A 583 -17.79 -16.77 -30.21
CA THR A 583 -17.99 -17.73 -31.30
C THR A 583 -18.77 -17.12 -32.46
N SER A 584 -18.69 -17.75 -33.63
CA SER A 584 -19.53 -17.52 -34.81
C SER A 584 -21.05 -17.46 -34.51
N ALA A 585 -21.52 -18.10 -33.44
CA ALA A 585 -22.92 -18.08 -33.00
C ALA A 585 -23.35 -16.84 -32.16
N LEU A 586 -22.48 -15.85 -31.93
CA LEU A 586 -22.79 -14.65 -31.16
C LEU A 586 -23.80 -13.76 -31.90
N LYS A 587 -24.92 -13.43 -31.27
CA LYS A 587 -25.92 -12.48 -31.81
C LYS A 587 -25.64 -11.08 -31.32
N PHE A 588 -25.58 -10.10 -32.22
CA PHE A 588 -25.33 -8.69 -31.87
C PHE A 588 -26.03 -7.75 -32.85
N PRO A 589 -26.32 -6.50 -32.46
CA PRO A 589 -26.84 -5.47 -33.36
C PRO A 589 -25.74 -5.01 -34.33
N GLU A 590 -25.89 -5.33 -35.62
CA GLU A 590 -24.92 -4.98 -36.69
C GLU A 590 -24.67 -3.46 -36.81
N GLU A 591 -25.61 -2.62 -36.39
CA GLU A 591 -25.45 -1.16 -36.36
C GLU A 591 -24.38 -0.68 -35.35
N LEU A 592 -24.24 -1.40 -34.22
CA LEU A 592 -23.40 -1.00 -33.08
C LEU A 592 -22.17 -1.89 -32.90
N VAL A 593 -22.13 -3.06 -33.52
CA VAL A 593 -21.05 -4.05 -33.40
C VAL A 593 -20.68 -4.58 -34.79
N GLN A 594 -19.40 -4.50 -35.14
CA GLN A 594 -18.85 -4.92 -36.43
C GLN A 594 -17.90 -6.10 -36.23
N ASN A 595 -17.86 -7.04 -37.19
CA ASN A 595 -16.84 -8.08 -37.21
C ASN A 595 -15.47 -7.48 -37.59
N ASP A 596 -14.40 -7.96 -36.96
CA ASP A 596 -13.04 -7.40 -37.03
C ASP A 596 -12.03 -8.52 -37.31
N ASP A 597 -12.26 -9.25 -38.40
CA ASP A 597 -11.51 -10.46 -38.83
C ASP A 597 -9.99 -10.25 -39.00
N GLY A 598 -9.53 -9.00 -39.01
CA GLY A 598 -8.11 -8.62 -39.10
C GLY A 598 -7.47 -8.20 -37.78
N PHE A 599 -8.18 -8.25 -36.65
CA PHE A 599 -7.63 -7.92 -35.34
C PHE A 599 -7.12 -9.17 -34.61
N GLU A 600 -5.83 -9.18 -34.31
CA GLU A 600 -5.23 -10.12 -33.36
C GLU A 600 -4.68 -9.36 -32.15
N LEU A 601 -4.83 -9.95 -30.96
CA LEU A 601 -4.35 -9.35 -29.73
C LEU A 601 -2.81 -9.44 -29.69
N PRO A 602 -2.06 -8.35 -29.46
CA PRO A 602 -0.60 -8.37 -29.60
C PRO A 602 0.07 -9.40 -28.68
N GLU A 603 0.94 -10.23 -29.25
CA GLU A 603 1.74 -11.21 -28.50
C GLU A 603 2.58 -10.55 -27.40
N ASP A 604 2.91 -11.32 -26.35
CA ASP A 604 3.68 -10.84 -25.19
C ASP A 604 5.03 -10.22 -25.58
N GLU A 605 5.68 -10.72 -26.65
CA GLU A 605 6.89 -10.10 -27.22
C GLU A 605 6.63 -8.69 -27.79
N VAL A 606 5.49 -8.48 -28.44
CA VAL A 606 5.10 -7.18 -29.01
C VAL A 606 4.73 -6.21 -27.90
N LEU A 607 4.04 -6.70 -26.85
CA LEU A 607 3.73 -5.94 -25.63
C LEU A 607 5.02 -5.46 -24.94
N ALA A 608 6.01 -6.36 -24.76
CA ALA A 608 7.32 -6.04 -24.20
C ALA A 608 8.06 -4.99 -25.04
N ARG A 609 8.23 -5.24 -26.35
CA ARG A 609 8.97 -4.37 -27.28
C ARG A 609 8.36 -2.96 -27.37
N ARG A 610 7.03 -2.84 -27.33
CA ARG A 610 6.31 -1.57 -27.42
C ARG A 610 6.00 -0.92 -26.07
N LYS A 611 6.34 -1.57 -24.95
CA LYS A 611 6.04 -1.14 -23.56
C LYS A 611 4.53 -0.88 -23.33
N ILE A 612 3.68 -1.66 -23.99
CA ILE A 612 2.23 -1.57 -23.86
C ILE A 612 1.82 -2.09 -22.47
N TYR A 613 0.94 -1.36 -21.79
CA TYR A 613 0.45 -1.79 -20.49
C TYR A 613 -0.71 -2.77 -20.66
N SER A 614 -0.54 -4.02 -20.21
CA SER A 614 -1.60 -5.03 -20.32
C SER A 614 -1.99 -5.60 -18.97
N VAL A 615 -3.28 -5.56 -18.68
CA VAL A 615 -3.89 -6.06 -17.43
C VAL A 615 -5.00 -7.04 -17.78
N ARG A 616 -5.01 -8.21 -17.13
CA ARG A 616 -6.08 -9.19 -17.20
C ARG A 616 -6.80 -9.23 -15.85
N PHE A 617 -8.01 -8.70 -15.82
CA PHE A 617 -8.91 -8.86 -14.68
C PHE A 617 -9.39 -10.30 -14.63
N VAL A 618 -9.41 -10.92 -13.45
CA VAL A 618 -9.93 -12.26 -13.23
C VAL A 618 -11.01 -12.19 -12.16
N LEU A 619 -12.26 -12.19 -12.59
CA LEU A 619 -13.42 -12.35 -11.70
C LEU A 619 -13.32 -13.75 -11.07
N LYS A 620 -13.12 -13.81 -9.75
CA LYS A 620 -12.91 -15.07 -9.03
C LYS A 620 -14.23 -15.84 -8.96
N HIS A 621 -14.26 -17.02 -9.57
CA HIS A 621 -15.40 -17.92 -9.58
C HIS A 621 -15.25 -18.91 -8.42
N LEU A 622 -16.32 -19.10 -7.63
CA LEU A 622 -16.28 -19.81 -6.33
C LEU A 622 -16.98 -21.17 -6.36
N CYS A 623 -17.35 -21.66 -7.55
CA CYS A 623 -18.15 -22.87 -7.72
C CYS A 623 -17.23 -24.11 -7.85
N VAL A 624 -17.69 -25.27 -7.35
CA VAL A 624 -16.86 -26.48 -7.15
C VAL A 624 -16.64 -27.32 -8.42
N GLN A 625 -17.43 -27.08 -9.48
CA GLN A 625 -17.31 -27.82 -10.75
C GLN A 625 -16.40 -27.09 -11.75
N ASP A 626 -15.56 -27.86 -12.44
CA ASP A 626 -14.72 -27.35 -13.52
C ASP A 626 -15.58 -26.68 -14.60
N VAL A 627 -15.38 -25.37 -14.75
CA VAL A 627 -16.06 -24.56 -15.76
C VAL A 627 -15.70 -25.10 -17.15
N VAL A 628 -16.71 -25.51 -17.91
CA VAL A 628 -16.56 -25.97 -19.31
C VAL A 628 -15.91 -24.85 -20.13
N ALA A 629 -14.59 -24.96 -20.31
CA ALA A 629 -13.86 -24.14 -21.24
C ALA A 629 -14.21 -24.61 -22.66
N VAL A 630 -15.14 -23.92 -23.31
CA VAL A 630 -15.51 -24.18 -24.71
C VAL A 630 -14.25 -24.15 -25.57
N ASN A 631 -14.14 -25.12 -26.49
CA ASN A 631 -12.93 -25.31 -27.30
C ASN A 631 -12.55 -24.01 -28.05
N LYS A 632 -11.28 -23.61 -27.92
CA LYS A 632 -10.72 -22.34 -28.43
C LYS A 632 -10.68 -22.19 -29.97
N SER A 633 -11.24 -23.13 -30.72
CA SER A 633 -10.96 -23.32 -32.15
C SER A 633 -11.83 -22.51 -33.12
N ASP A 634 -12.91 -21.87 -32.65
CA ASP A 634 -13.84 -21.10 -33.51
C ASP A 634 -14.26 -19.78 -32.83
N THR A 635 -13.31 -18.86 -32.62
CA THR A 635 -13.57 -17.55 -31.99
C THR A 635 -13.14 -16.38 -32.88
N ALA A 636 -14.05 -15.45 -33.13
CA ALA A 636 -13.84 -14.21 -33.87
C ALA A 636 -13.82 -12.98 -32.94
N TRP A 637 -13.34 -11.85 -33.47
CA TRP A 637 -13.29 -10.56 -32.77
C TRP A 637 -14.35 -9.60 -33.31
N PHE A 638 -15.11 -9.01 -32.41
CA PHE A 638 -16.17 -8.05 -32.70
C PHE A 638 -15.83 -6.71 -32.07
N ARG A 639 -15.83 -5.63 -32.86
CA ARG A 639 -15.51 -4.27 -32.41
C ARG A 639 -16.79 -3.46 -32.24
N LEU A 640 -16.94 -2.76 -31.12
CA LEU A 640 -18.03 -1.81 -30.95
C LEU A 640 -17.78 -0.56 -31.81
N SER A 641 -18.77 -0.17 -32.61
CA SER A 641 -18.74 1.01 -33.49
C SER A 641 -18.52 2.34 -32.75
N PRO A 642 -19.11 2.61 -31.57
CA PRO A 642 -18.91 3.87 -30.87
C PRO A 642 -17.54 3.91 -30.17
N ILE A 643 -16.77 4.97 -30.42
CA ILE A 643 -15.43 5.18 -29.86
C ILE A 643 -15.47 6.38 -28.92
N ILE A 644 -15.06 6.20 -27.66
CA ILE A 644 -14.96 7.30 -26.70
C ILE A 644 -13.68 8.09 -26.99
N GLN A 645 -13.78 9.41 -27.11
CA GLN A 645 -12.62 10.30 -27.19
C GLN A 645 -12.39 11.00 -25.84
N ALA A 646 -11.14 11.08 -25.41
CA ALA A 646 -10.77 11.78 -24.18
C ALA A 646 -11.06 13.29 -24.27
N PHE A 647 -11.66 13.85 -23.22
CA PHE A 647 -11.87 15.28 -23.06
C PHE A 647 -11.48 15.75 -21.65
N SER A 648 -11.12 17.03 -21.56
CA SER A 648 -10.60 17.71 -20.36
C SER A 648 -11.50 18.86 -19.97
#